data_AF-A0A317RBP9-F1
#
_entry.id   AF-A0A317RBP9-F1
#
_cell.length_a   1.000
_cell.length_b   1.000
_cell.length_c   1.000
_cell.angle_alpha   90.00
_cell.angle_beta   90.00
_cell.angle_gamma   90.00
#
_symmetry.space_group_name_H-M   'P 1'
#
loop_
_entity.id
_entity.type
_entity.pdbx_description
1 polymer ?
#
loop_
_entity_poly.entity_id
_entity_poly.type
_entity_poly.pdbx_seq_one_letter_code
_entity_poly.pdbx_strand_id
1 'polypeptide(L)'
;MWVHVQAEAASALAREGRVQQAQSVLMQAEPFIGQEPELLGAVALAWADVGDPNRALAMVRDMLARTPRPEVGLRLQYAAALLKTQQDVELAGVLRQLQDTPMSAQDRRSFEDIRVGYILRQVDGLRQAGDLAGAYDMLAPLLAERPQDPEVVGALARMYADHGDHAQAMGLYQRLLERDPRNVGLLLAAANTATGAKDHAYAESAVQIALQIAPQDPDVLTTAGRVYRAKGQASKAGQYFAAAIEAENRQRAQLMVAAGQGGGPAVPGAAGANPFRRGAAQSVWGGRPVLPVGYAAAAPAPQPFIPQPAGVARFAVPPAPPAPNPATYYGDTPAAAPTPPASAGRAPARSNGTPAAGQRTPQEAGPPSTHYLPVPGAAPAAPLPSSSPWAAAPLAPPNPAAAARPRTALDELAELQEGRATTLSVGVVGRARQGEAGLSRLTDMQAPVELKFPAGDGMMAVRVTPTGVGAGTPDTSYGTLSRFGAGPATALDMPTRSPGSQSDGGVGLGIAYETERLAVDVGTLPLGFRQVDVMGGLRYRADLSEQVSLTGELSRRPVTDSLLSFAGARDARTGEKWGAVSSNGARLDLTWDDGDFGAYVIGAAHALQGRNVQSNTRVELGGGMYWRVHQTPDSAFTAGLNVTGLGYRKNLRYFTYGHGGYFSPQQFLAMSVPFDWAQRSGRLSYQVRGALGVQYFKEDAAPYFPTNRARQAAAAQAASDAAAFGEVGTSSTAIYPGQSKTGLGYSLGLAMEYQLHPQLFVGSHLALDNARNYRQFTGGLYMRYALQPYGGRQALPVAPLKSPYAF
;
A
#
# COMPACT_ATOMS: atom_id res chain seq x y z
N MET A 1 -58.93 -16.92 -6.05
CA MET A 1 -58.33 -18.17 -5.51
C MET A 1 -57.24 -18.76 -6.42
N TRP A 2 -57.53 -19.37 -7.58
CA TRP A 2 -56.51 -20.07 -8.39
C TRP A 2 -55.27 -19.21 -8.71
N VAL A 3 -55.46 -17.96 -9.16
CA VAL A 3 -54.35 -17.03 -9.48
C VAL A 3 -53.46 -16.72 -8.27
N HIS A 4 -54.00 -16.58 -7.06
CA HIS A 4 -53.19 -16.40 -5.84
C HIS A 4 -52.32 -17.64 -5.56
N VAL A 5 -52.89 -18.84 -5.68
CA VAL A 5 -52.14 -20.10 -5.47
C VAL A 5 -51.01 -20.22 -6.49
N GLN A 6 -51.21 -19.80 -7.74
CA GLN A 6 -50.14 -19.75 -8.74
C GLN A 6 -49.08 -18.69 -8.41
N ALA A 7 -49.47 -17.50 -7.94
CA ALA A 7 -48.54 -16.46 -7.52
C ALA A 7 -47.66 -16.90 -6.33
N GLU A 8 -48.26 -17.50 -5.28
CA GLU A 8 -47.51 -18.05 -4.14
C GLU A 8 -46.61 -19.21 -4.56
N ALA A 9 -47.09 -20.13 -5.41
CA ALA A 9 -46.29 -21.22 -5.94
C ALA A 9 -45.09 -20.71 -6.75
N ALA A 10 -45.26 -19.65 -7.54
CA ALA A 10 -44.18 -18.99 -8.25
C ALA A 10 -43.17 -18.34 -7.28
N SER A 11 -43.61 -17.58 -6.28
CA SER A 11 -42.73 -17.01 -5.25
C SER A 11 -42.03 -18.07 -4.39
N ALA A 12 -42.61 -19.27 -4.22
CA ALA A 12 -41.94 -20.41 -3.60
C ALA A 12 -40.85 -20.99 -4.52
N LEU A 13 -41.19 -21.29 -5.78
CA LEU A 13 -40.25 -21.77 -6.79
C LEU A 13 -39.09 -20.78 -7.03
N ALA A 14 -39.35 -19.48 -6.97
CA ALA A 14 -38.31 -18.44 -7.05
C ALA A 14 -37.31 -18.52 -5.89
N ARG A 15 -37.80 -18.70 -4.65
CA ARG A 15 -36.97 -18.89 -3.45
C ARG A 15 -36.16 -20.19 -3.46
N GLU A 16 -36.63 -21.21 -4.18
CA GLU A 16 -35.87 -22.45 -4.46
C GLU A 16 -34.86 -22.30 -5.63
N GLY A 17 -34.72 -21.10 -6.22
CA GLY A 17 -33.88 -20.86 -7.39
C GLY A 17 -34.45 -21.38 -8.72
N ARG A 18 -35.69 -21.90 -8.73
CA ARG A 18 -36.38 -22.52 -9.87
C ARG A 18 -37.12 -21.47 -10.71
N VAL A 19 -36.41 -20.39 -11.04
CA VAL A 19 -36.94 -19.15 -11.65
C VAL A 19 -37.76 -19.41 -12.91
N GLN A 20 -37.35 -20.33 -13.80
CA GLN A 20 -38.14 -20.71 -14.99
C GLN A 20 -39.53 -21.21 -14.68
N GLN A 21 -39.65 -22.08 -13.67
CA GLN A 21 -40.90 -22.72 -13.35
C GLN A 21 -41.85 -21.69 -12.75
N ALA A 22 -41.32 -20.82 -11.88
CA ALA A 22 -42.02 -19.64 -11.39
C ALA A 22 -42.51 -18.72 -12.53
N GLN A 23 -41.65 -18.36 -13.50
CA GLN A 23 -42.04 -17.56 -14.68
C GLN A 23 -43.15 -18.24 -15.50
N SER A 24 -43.03 -19.55 -15.74
CA SER A 24 -44.02 -20.30 -16.51
C SER A 24 -45.39 -20.35 -15.82
N VAL A 25 -45.39 -20.46 -14.49
CA VAL A 25 -46.59 -20.43 -13.65
C VAL A 25 -47.23 -19.03 -13.68
N LEU A 26 -46.43 -17.96 -13.61
CA LEU A 26 -46.94 -16.58 -13.69
C LEU A 26 -47.49 -16.23 -15.07
N MET A 27 -46.82 -16.63 -16.16
CA MET A 27 -47.33 -16.44 -17.52
C MET A 27 -48.62 -17.24 -17.79
N GLN A 28 -48.82 -18.38 -17.12
CA GLN A 28 -50.09 -19.11 -17.15
C GLN A 28 -51.17 -18.46 -16.30
N ALA A 29 -50.80 -17.72 -15.24
CA ALA A 29 -51.74 -16.99 -14.39
C ALA A 29 -52.17 -15.63 -14.97
N GLU A 30 -51.28 -14.95 -15.71
CA GLU A 30 -51.50 -13.61 -16.30
C GLU A 30 -52.85 -13.43 -17.04
N PRO A 31 -53.29 -14.34 -17.93
CA PRO A 31 -54.55 -14.18 -18.65
C PRO A 31 -55.80 -14.23 -17.76
N PHE A 32 -55.69 -14.80 -16.57
CA PHE A 32 -56.81 -15.06 -15.65
C PHE A 32 -56.92 -14.05 -14.50
N ILE A 33 -56.07 -13.01 -14.49
CA ILE A 33 -56.13 -11.92 -13.50
C ILE A 33 -57.43 -11.10 -13.64
N GLY A 34 -57.93 -10.92 -14.87
CA GLY A 34 -59.11 -10.09 -15.13
C GLY A 34 -58.87 -8.60 -14.81
N GLN A 35 -59.87 -7.93 -14.24
CA GLN A 35 -59.74 -6.55 -13.73
C GLN A 35 -59.68 -6.48 -12.20
N GLU A 36 -59.42 -7.58 -11.49
CA GLU A 36 -59.33 -7.59 -10.03
C GLU A 36 -57.96 -7.05 -9.55
N PRO A 37 -57.91 -5.92 -8.81
CA PRO A 37 -56.64 -5.34 -8.38
C PRO A 37 -55.84 -6.25 -7.44
N GLU A 38 -56.53 -7.02 -6.58
CA GLU A 38 -55.90 -7.89 -5.59
C GLU A 38 -55.10 -9.05 -6.23
N LEU A 39 -55.62 -9.62 -7.32
CA LEU A 39 -54.93 -10.66 -8.09
C LEU A 39 -53.73 -10.08 -8.87
N LEU A 40 -53.87 -8.88 -9.41
CA LEU A 40 -52.84 -8.20 -10.21
C LEU A 40 -51.65 -7.79 -9.32
N GLY A 41 -51.91 -7.30 -8.10
CA GLY A 41 -50.89 -7.00 -7.10
C GLY A 41 -50.07 -8.22 -6.65
N ALA A 42 -50.74 -9.35 -6.39
CA ALA A 42 -50.06 -10.60 -6.02
C ALA A 42 -49.18 -11.15 -7.15
N VAL A 43 -49.66 -11.14 -8.40
CA VAL A 43 -48.86 -11.58 -9.56
C VAL A 43 -47.67 -10.64 -9.81
N ALA A 44 -47.85 -9.33 -9.64
CA ALA A 44 -46.75 -8.37 -9.78
C ALA A 44 -45.66 -8.53 -8.69
N LEU A 45 -46.05 -8.82 -7.44
CA LEU A 45 -45.10 -9.16 -6.38
C LEU A 45 -44.32 -10.45 -6.70
N ALA A 46 -45.01 -11.48 -7.20
CA ALA A 46 -44.36 -12.71 -7.62
C ALA A 46 -43.41 -12.49 -8.81
N TRP A 47 -43.74 -11.62 -9.77
CA TRP A 47 -42.79 -11.20 -10.82
C TRP A 47 -41.55 -10.49 -10.27
N ALA A 48 -41.68 -9.72 -9.18
CA ALA A 48 -40.53 -9.11 -8.50
C ALA A 48 -39.68 -10.16 -7.75
N ASP A 49 -40.30 -11.16 -7.11
CA ASP A 49 -39.60 -12.30 -6.49
C ASP A 49 -38.85 -13.15 -7.52
N VAL A 50 -39.40 -13.24 -8.73
CA VAL A 50 -38.88 -13.98 -9.88
C VAL A 50 -37.79 -13.20 -10.65
N GLY A 51 -37.50 -11.96 -10.25
CA GLY A 51 -36.40 -11.17 -10.81
C GLY A 51 -36.73 -10.43 -12.12
N ASP A 52 -38.01 -10.21 -12.45
CA ASP A 52 -38.42 -9.29 -13.52
C ASP A 52 -39.04 -7.99 -12.94
N PRO A 53 -38.20 -7.08 -12.39
CA PRO A 53 -38.67 -5.89 -11.69
C PRO A 53 -39.40 -4.90 -12.59
N ASN A 54 -39.06 -4.85 -13.89
CA ASN A 54 -39.68 -3.93 -14.83
C ASN A 54 -41.13 -4.34 -15.13
N ARG A 55 -41.37 -5.65 -15.31
CA ARG A 55 -42.71 -6.21 -15.52
C ARG A 55 -43.59 -6.05 -14.28
N ALA A 56 -43.03 -6.35 -13.10
CA ALA A 56 -43.68 -6.10 -11.81
C ALA A 56 -44.11 -4.62 -11.64
N LEU A 57 -43.19 -3.67 -11.84
CA LEU A 57 -43.51 -2.24 -11.72
C LEU A 57 -44.49 -1.75 -12.78
N ALA A 58 -44.41 -2.24 -14.01
CA ALA A 58 -45.36 -1.88 -15.06
C ALA A 58 -46.79 -2.31 -14.69
N MET A 59 -46.94 -3.53 -14.17
CA MET A 59 -48.22 -4.05 -13.68
C MET A 59 -48.77 -3.21 -12.51
N VAL A 60 -47.96 -2.92 -11.49
CA VAL A 60 -48.46 -2.14 -10.35
C VAL A 60 -48.76 -0.68 -10.74
N ARG A 61 -47.97 -0.06 -11.63
CA ARG A 61 -48.25 1.29 -12.13
C ARG A 61 -49.53 1.36 -12.97
N ASP A 62 -49.75 0.39 -13.86
CA ASP A 62 -50.98 0.29 -14.65
C ASP A 62 -52.21 0.10 -13.76
N MET A 63 -52.09 -0.75 -12.73
CA MET A 63 -53.13 -0.97 -11.72
C MET A 63 -53.43 0.29 -10.89
N LEU A 64 -52.40 1.04 -10.45
CA LEU A 64 -52.55 2.30 -9.74
C LEU A 64 -53.17 3.38 -10.62
N ALA A 65 -52.82 3.45 -11.91
CA ALA A 65 -53.41 4.38 -12.87
C ALA A 65 -54.90 4.09 -13.13
N ARG A 66 -55.32 2.81 -13.07
CA ARG A 66 -56.71 2.38 -13.25
C ARG A 66 -57.57 2.47 -11.98
N THR A 67 -56.96 2.67 -10.81
CA THR A 67 -57.64 2.67 -9.51
C THR A 67 -57.61 4.06 -8.89
N PRO A 68 -58.66 4.90 -9.00
CA PRO A 68 -58.62 6.31 -8.56
C PRO A 68 -58.39 6.50 -7.04
N ARG A 69 -58.63 5.47 -6.23
CA ARG A 69 -58.32 5.41 -4.80
C ARG A 69 -57.82 4.01 -4.45
N PRO A 70 -56.52 3.71 -4.63
CA PRO A 70 -55.99 2.39 -4.32
C PRO A 70 -55.95 2.18 -2.81
N GLU A 71 -56.33 0.98 -2.37
CA GLU A 71 -56.38 0.61 -0.96
C GLU A 71 -54.99 0.50 -0.32
N VAL A 72 -54.96 0.46 1.02
CA VAL A 72 -53.73 0.50 1.83
C VAL A 72 -52.80 -0.68 1.50
N GLY A 73 -53.33 -1.90 1.48
CA GLY A 73 -52.56 -3.10 1.14
C GLY A 73 -51.93 -3.03 -0.25
N LEU A 74 -52.66 -2.49 -1.24
CA LEU A 74 -52.17 -2.38 -2.61
C LEU A 74 -50.98 -1.41 -2.74
N ARG A 75 -51.03 -0.28 -2.01
CA ARG A 75 -49.93 0.67 -1.93
C ARG A 75 -48.72 0.11 -1.18
N LEU A 76 -48.94 -0.77 -0.20
CA LEU A 76 -47.85 -1.48 0.49
C LEU A 76 -47.16 -2.49 -0.42
N GLN A 77 -47.92 -3.23 -1.23
CA GLN A 77 -47.36 -4.11 -2.27
C GLN A 77 -46.55 -3.29 -3.28
N TYR A 78 -47.02 -2.10 -3.68
CA TYR A 78 -46.23 -1.18 -4.52
C TYR A 78 -44.95 -0.70 -3.84
N ALA A 79 -45.02 -0.30 -2.57
CA ALA A 79 -43.85 0.12 -1.80
C ALA A 79 -42.83 -1.02 -1.65
N ALA A 80 -43.26 -2.26 -1.44
CA ALA A 80 -42.40 -3.44 -1.41
C ALA A 80 -41.74 -3.73 -2.78
N ALA A 81 -42.46 -3.52 -3.89
CA ALA A 81 -41.90 -3.60 -5.23
C ALA A 81 -40.85 -2.50 -5.44
N LEU A 82 -41.19 -1.23 -5.22
CA LEU A 82 -40.27 -0.08 -5.32
C LEU A 82 -39.00 -0.27 -4.46
N LEU A 83 -39.17 -0.83 -3.26
CA LEU A 83 -38.08 -1.26 -2.39
C LEU A 83 -37.19 -2.26 -3.13
N LYS A 84 -37.69 -3.42 -3.57
CA LYS A 84 -36.89 -4.41 -4.30
C LYS A 84 -36.22 -3.84 -5.57
N THR A 85 -36.88 -2.91 -6.26
CA THR A 85 -36.38 -2.30 -7.51
C THR A 85 -35.46 -1.08 -7.33
N GLN A 86 -35.08 -0.73 -6.10
CA GLN A 86 -34.21 0.42 -5.78
C GLN A 86 -34.75 1.80 -6.25
N GLN A 87 -36.07 1.98 -6.29
CA GLN A 87 -36.71 3.24 -6.74
C GLN A 87 -37.00 4.17 -5.55
N ASP A 88 -35.92 4.55 -4.88
CA ASP A 88 -35.92 5.22 -3.56
C ASP A 88 -36.67 6.56 -3.53
N VAL A 89 -36.61 7.34 -4.63
CA VAL A 89 -37.30 8.64 -4.73
C VAL A 89 -38.82 8.47 -4.71
N GLU A 90 -39.34 7.48 -5.45
CA GLU A 90 -40.78 7.20 -5.49
C GLU A 90 -41.24 6.49 -4.22
N LEU A 91 -40.44 5.56 -3.72
CA LEU A 91 -40.69 4.86 -2.45
C LEU A 91 -40.84 5.84 -1.28
N ALA A 92 -39.96 6.83 -1.16
CA ALA A 92 -40.05 7.88 -0.15
C ALA A 92 -41.32 8.75 -0.30
N GLY A 93 -41.88 8.86 -1.50
CA GLY A 93 -43.19 9.47 -1.74
C GLY A 93 -44.33 8.59 -1.22
N VAL A 94 -44.35 7.32 -1.61
CA VAL A 94 -45.40 6.35 -1.23
C VAL A 94 -45.42 6.10 0.28
N LEU A 95 -44.26 5.95 0.92
CA LEU A 95 -44.18 5.73 2.38
C LEU A 95 -44.71 6.92 3.17
N ARG A 96 -44.43 8.17 2.76
CA ARG A 96 -44.99 9.36 3.43
C ARG A 96 -46.51 9.45 3.28
N GLN A 97 -47.07 9.06 2.14
CA GLN A 97 -48.53 9.00 1.97
C GLN A 97 -49.17 7.90 2.83
N LEU A 98 -48.48 6.78 3.03
CA LEU A 98 -48.96 5.66 3.85
C LEU A 98 -48.89 5.94 5.34
N GLN A 99 -47.91 6.73 5.80
CA GLN A 99 -47.70 7.07 7.22
C GLN A 99 -48.95 7.66 7.89
N ASP A 100 -49.61 8.60 7.22
CA ASP A 100 -50.78 9.33 7.73
C ASP A 100 -52.11 8.62 7.44
N THR A 101 -52.08 7.46 6.76
CA THR A 101 -53.28 6.69 6.42
C THR A 101 -53.64 5.73 7.57
N PRO A 102 -54.91 5.62 8.02
CA PRO A 102 -55.30 4.57 8.97
C PRO A 102 -55.13 3.18 8.35
N MET A 103 -54.45 2.27 9.06
CA MET A 103 -54.07 0.94 8.57
C MET A 103 -54.52 -0.17 9.54
N SER A 104 -54.67 -1.40 9.05
CA SER A 104 -54.82 -2.57 9.93
C SER A 104 -53.51 -2.87 10.68
N ALA A 105 -53.57 -3.68 11.74
CA ALA A 105 -52.36 -4.09 12.48
C ALA A 105 -51.37 -4.90 11.63
N GLN A 106 -51.85 -5.60 10.59
CA GLN A 106 -51.00 -6.37 9.66
C GLN A 106 -50.39 -5.46 8.60
N ASP A 107 -51.18 -4.55 8.01
CA ASP A 107 -50.67 -3.51 7.09
C ASP A 107 -49.62 -2.63 7.77
N ARG A 108 -49.83 -2.31 9.06
CA ARG A 108 -48.86 -1.55 9.86
C ARG A 108 -47.52 -2.28 9.95
N ARG A 109 -47.48 -3.61 10.16
CA ARG A 109 -46.22 -4.37 10.18
C ARG A 109 -45.52 -4.33 8.83
N SER A 110 -46.25 -4.60 7.74
CA SER A 110 -45.71 -4.50 6.37
C SER A 110 -45.15 -3.09 6.08
N PHE A 111 -45.82 -2.04 6.53
CA PHE A 111 -45.33 -0.66 6.43
C PHE A 111 -44.02 -0.44 7.20
N GLU A 112 -43.97 -0.89 8.46
CA GLU A 112 -42.79 -0.80 9.30
C GLU A 112 -41.59 -1.50 8.65
N ASP A 113 -41.77 -2.72 8.14
CA ASP A 113 -40.68 -3.52 7.56
C ASP A 113 -40.16 -2.92 6.24
N ILE A 114 -41.05 -2.36 5.40
CA ILE A 114 -40.64 -1.61 4.20
C ILE A 114 -39.92 -0.31 4.59
N ARG A 115 -40.36 0.39 5.67
CA ARG A 115 -39.67 1.59 6.18
C ARG A 115 -38.27 1.25 6.67
N VAL A 116 -38.12 0.18 7.46
CA VAL A 116 -36.82 -0.32 7.94
C VAL A 116 -35.89 -0.63 6.76
N GLY A 117 -36.33 -1.45 5.81
CA GLY A 117 -35.54 -1.79 4.63
C GLY A 117 -35.15 -0.59 3.76
N TYR A 118 -36.01 0.44 3.71
CA TYR A 118 -35.69 1.71 3.03
C TYR A 118 -34.61 2.50 3.79
N ILE A 119 -34.76 2.70 5.11
CA ILE A 119 -33.78 3.42 5.94
C ILE A 119 -32.42 2.73 5.87
N LEU A 120 -32.37 1.42 6.09
CA LEU A 120 -31.11 0.67 6.12
C LEU A 120 -30.35 0.74 4.78
N ARG A 121 -31.06 0.82 3.65
CA ARG A 121 -30.47 1.09 2.34
C ARG A 121 -29.90 2.50 2.22
N GLN A 122 -30.62 3.52 2.68
CA GLN A 122 -30.12 4.89 2.62
C GLN A 122 -28.87 5.04 3.52
N VAL A 123 -28.87 4.41 4.70
CA VAL A 123 -27.70 4.26 5.58
C VAL A 123 -26.55 3.56 4.85
N ASP A 124 -26.81 2.44 4.16
CA ASP A 124 -25.80 1.73 3.36
C ASP A 124 -25.27 2.56 2.19
N GLY A 125 -26.11 3.38 1.55
CA GLY A 125 -25.71 4.29 0.48
C GLY A 125 -24.79 5.41 0.98
N LEU A 126 -25.10 5.99 2.14
CA LEU A 126 -24.27 7.00 2.80
C LEU A 126 -22.94 6.40 3.28
N ARG A 127 -22.98 5.21 3.89
CA ARG A 127 -21.78 4.42 4.26
C ARG A 127 -20.89 4.16 3.05
N GLN A 128 -21.45 3.69 1.94
CA GLN A 128 -20.70 3.45 0.69
C GLN A 128 -20.16 4.73 0.05
N ALA A 129 -20.78 5.88 0.28
CA ALA A 129 -20.28 7.18 -0.13
C ALA A 129 -19.20 7.75 0.82
N GLY A 130 -18.89 7.07 1.93
CA GLY A 130 -17.94 7.51 2.96
C GLY A 130 -18.53 8.48 3.99
N ASP A 131 -19.81 8.85 3.89
CA ASP A 131 -20.50 9.70 4.86
C ASP A 131 -21.01 8.87 6.05
N LEU A 132 -20.07 8.39 6.87
CA LEU A 132 -20.38 7.60 8.07
C LEU A 132 -21.16 8.41 9.12
N ALA A 133 -20.98 9.74 9.18
CA ALA A 133 -21.72 10.61 10.08
C ALA A 133 -23.20 10.72 9.65
N GLY A 134 -23.46 11.04 8.38
CA GLY A 134 -24.81 11.07 7.83
C GLY A 134 -25.52 9.70 7.87
N ALA A 135 -24.76 8.61 7.68
CA ALA A 135 -25.26 7.26 7.87
C ALA A 135 -25.69 7.00 9.33
N TYR A 136 -24.94 7.51 10.32
CA TYR A 136 -25.25 7.30 11.73
C TYR A 136 -26.46 8.12 12.16
N ASP A 137 -26.52 9.40 11.77
CA ASP A 137 -27.66 10.29 12.03
C ASP A 137 -28.98 9.70 11.48
N MET A 138 -28.90 8.96 10.36
CA MET A 138 -30.05 8.30 9.75
C MET A 138 -30.41 6.96 10.40
N LEU A 139 -29.42 6.24 10.95
CA LEU A 139 -29.62 4.96 11.65
C LEU A 139 -30.05 5.14 13.11
N ALA A 140 -29.65 6.24 13.77
CA ALA A 140 -29.87 6.47 15.20
C ALA A 140 -31.34 6.45 15.66
N PRO A 141 -32.33 7.02 14.93
CA PRO A 141 -33.75 6.88 15.28
C PRO A 141 -34.21 5.42 15.27
N LEU A 142 -33.74 4.65 14.28
CA LEU A 142 -34.09 3.25 14.10
C LEU A 142 -33.43 2.35 15.16
N LEU A 143 -32.22 2.67 15.60
CA LEU A 143 -31.57 2.04 16.77
C LEU A 143 -32.34 2.31 18.08
N ALA A 144 -32.92 3.50 18.24
CA ALA A 144 -33.74 3.84 19.40
C ALA A 144 -35.12 3.13 19.37
N GLU A 145 -35.75 3.03 18.19
CA GLU A 145 -37.01 2.29 17.99
C GLU A 145 -36.81 0.77 18.13
N ARG A 146 -35.71 0.23 17.60
CA ARG A 146 -35.45 -1.21 17.48
C ARG A 146 -34.03 -1.62 17.93
N PRO A 147 -33.68 -1.47 19.23
CA PRO A 147 -32.31 -1.70 19.74
C PRO A 147 -31.83 -3.17 19.72
N GLN A 148 -32.67 -4.11 19.28
CA GLN A 148 -32.37 -5.55 19.22
C GLN A 148 -32.68 -6.19 17.86
N ASP A 149 -33.02 -5.38 16.85
CA ASP A 149 -33.32 -5.87 15.50
C ASP A 149 -32.01 -6.24 14.77
N PRO A 150 -31.86 -7.50 14.28
CA PRO A 150 -30.61 -7.96 13.68
C PRO A 150 -30.14 -7.15 12.47
N GLU A 151 -31.04 -6.63 11.65
CA GLU A 151 -30.66 -5.87 10.45
C GLU A 151 -30.15 -4.47 10.83
N VAL A 152 -30.78 -3.85 11.83
CA VAL A 152 -30.41 -2.52 12.35
C VAL A 152 -29.06 -2.57 13.07
N VAL A 153 -28.89 -3.56 13.95
CA VAL A 153 -27.61 -3.79 14.66
C VAL A 153 -26.51 -4.25 13.68
N GLY A 154 -26.86 -5.01 12.63
CA GLY A 154 -25.94 -5.40 11.57
C GLY A 154 -25.51 -4.23 10.66
N ALA A 155 -26.36 -3.24 10.44
CA ALA A 155 -25.97 -1.99 9.77
C ALA A 155 -24.97 -1.20 10.62
N LEU A 156 -25.20 -1.08 11.93
CA LEU A 156 -24.26 -0.44 12.86
C LEU A 156 -22.90 -1.18 12.88
N ALA A 157 -22.92 -2.51 12.89
CA ALA A 157 -21.70 -3.32 12.84
C ALA A 157 -20.87 -3.09 11.55
N ARG A 158 -21.54 -2.99 10.39
CA ARG A 158 -20.89 -2.64 9.10
C ARG A 158 -20.31 -1.24 9.12
N MET A 159 -20.97 -0.27 9.76
CA MET A 159 -20.44 1.08 9.89
C MET A 159 -19.18 1.16 10.76
N TYR A 160 -19.15 0.47 11.91
CA TYR A 160 -17.93 0.39 12.72
C TYR A 160 -16.79 -0.31 11.98
N ALA A 161 -17.09 -1.35 11.19
CA ALA A 161 -16.09 -2.05 10.39
C ALA A 161 -15.47 -1.13 9.32
N ASP A 162 -16.28 -0.32 8.62
CA ASP A 162 -15.80 0.63 7.61
C ASP A 162 -15.07 1.83 8.22
N HIS A 163 -15.41 2.23 9.45
CA HIS A 163 -14.66 3.22 10.23
C HIS A 163 -13.29 2.71 10.69
N GLY A 164 -13.02 1.40 10.58
CA GLY A 164 -11.82 0.76 11.12
C GLY A 164 -11.90 0.42 12.62
N ASP A 165 -13.03 0.66 13.29
CA ASP A 165 -13.27 0.14 14.65
C ASP A 165 -13.77 -1.31 14.56
N HIS A 166 -12.84 -2.19 14.16
CA HIS A 166 -13.14 -3.61 14.02
C HIS A 166 -13.48 -4.27 15.36
N ALA A 167 -13.02 -3.71 16.50
CA ALA A 167 -13.35 -4.22 17.84
C ALA A 167 -14.83 -4.05 18.18
N GLN A 168 -15.40 -2.85 18.00
CA GLN A 168 -16.83 -2.63 18.21
C GLN A 168 -17.69 -3.41 17.20
N ALA A 169 -17.26 -3.45 15.93
CA ALA A 169 -17.93 -4.22 14.89
C ALA A 169 -18.01 -5.73 15.25
N MET A 170 -16.90 -6.32 15.68
CA MET A 170 -16.86 -7.73 16.11
C MET A 170 -17.75 -8.00 17.33
N GLY A 171 -17.76 -7.11 18.33
CA GLY A 171 -18.64 -7.22 19.50
C GLY A 171 -20.14 -7.06 19.17
N LEU A 172 -20.49 -6.48 18.02
CA LEU A 172 -21.85 -6.47 17.49
C LEU A 172 -22.16 -7.77 16.73
N TYR A 173 -21.29 -8.22 15.82
CA TYR A 173 -21.50 -9.45 15.06
C TYR A 173 -21.56 -10.70 15.94
N GLN A 174 -20.74 -10.80 16.98
CA GLN A 174 -20.77 -11.94 17.92
C GLN A 174 -22.13 -12.06 18.60
N ARG A 175 -22.71 -10.95 19.09
CA ARG A 175 -24.06 -10.93 19.70
C ARG A 175 -25.19 -11.28 18.71
N LEU A 176 -25.00 -11.01 17.42
CA LEU A 176 -25.95 -11.42 16.39
C LEU A 176 -25.82 -12.92 16.07
N LEU A 177 -24.59 -13.42 15.97
CA LEU A 177 -24.29 -14.84 15.73
C LEU A 177 -24.62 -15.74 16.94
N GLU A 178 -24.67 -15.21 18.17
CA GLU A 178 -25.21 -15.91 19.34
C GLU A 178 -26.71 -16.25 19.17
N ARG A 179 -27.47 -15.39 18.47
CA ARG A 179 -28.91 -15.58 18.21
C ARG A 179 -29.19 -16.40 16.96
N ASP A 180 -28.43 -16.19 15.89
CA ASP A 180 -28.52 -16.95 14.64
C ASP A 180 -27.12 -17.44 14.19
N PRO A 181 -26.62 -18.57 14.73
CA PRO A 181 -25.29 -19.09 14.43
C PRO A 181 -25.10 -19.60 13.00
N ARG A 182 -26.18 -19.69 12.20
CA ARG A 182 -26.17 -20.23 10.83
C ARG A 182 -26.48 -19.17 9.77
N ASN A 183 -26.54 -17.90 10.16
CA ASN A 183 -26.75 -16.81 9.23
C ASN A 183 -25.50 -16.60 8.35
N VAL A 184 -25.55 -17.05 7.09
CA VAL A 184 -24.42 -16.93 6.17
C VAL A 184 -23.99 -15.47 6.00
N GLY A 185 -24.93 -14.54 5.84
CA GLY A 185 -24.63 -13.10 5.69
C GLY A 185 -23.85 -12.53 6.88
N LEU A 186 -24.27 -12.83 8.11
CA LEU A 186 -23.54 -12.41 9.31
C LEU A 186 -22.19 -13.11 9.45
N LEU A 187 -22.08 -14.39 9.11
CA LEU A 187 -20.80 -15.12 9.12
C LEU A 187 -19.79 -14.50 8.14
N LEU A 188 -20.23 -14.12 6.93
CA LEU A 188 -19.36 -13.47 5.95
C LEU A 188 -18.98 -12.04 6.37
N ALA A 189 -19.92 -11.27 6.93
CA ALA A 189 -19.64 -9.93 7.43
C ALA A 189 -18.65 -9.97 8.62
N ALA A 190 -18.83 -10.91 9.54
CA ALA A 190 -17.91 -11.15 10.65
C ALA A 190 -16.54 -11.66 10.16
N ALA A 191 -16.49 -12.56 9.17
CA ALA A 191 -15.23 -13.05 8.60
C ALA A 191 -14.43 -11.94 7.90
N ASN A 192 -15.08 -11.06 7.12
CA ASN A 192 -14.43 -9.90 6.51
C ASN A 192 -13.97 -8.88 7.58
N THR A 193 -14.77 -8.64 8.61
CA THR A 193 -14.40 -7.75 9.74
C THR A 193 -13.22 -8.28 10.54
N ALA A 194 -13.23 -9.57 10.89
CA ALA A 194 -12.11 -10.26 11.54
C ALA A 194 -10.85 -10.28 10.66
N THR A 195 -11.01 -10.36 9.33
CA THR A 195 -9.90 -10.22 8.38
C THR A 195 -9.28 -8.82 8.44
N GLY A 196 -10.08 -7.76 8.53
CA GLY A 196 -9.62 -6.39 8.78
C GLY A 196 -8.89 -6.25 10.12
N ALA A 197 -9.48 -6.80 11.19
CA ALA A 197 -8.93 -6.86 12.54
C ALA A 197 -7.63 -7.71 12.67
N LYS A 198 -7.19 -8.35 11.58
CA LYS A 198 -6.10 -9.35 11.55
C LYS A 198 -6.35 -10.58 12.45
N ASP A 199 -7.59 -10.82 12.92
CA ASP A 199 -7.98 -12.06 13.58
C ASP A 199 -8.25 -13.17 12.55
N HIS A 200 -7.14 -13.68 12.03
CA HIS A 200 -7.08 -14.77 11.07
C HIS A 200 -7.68 -16.10 11.58
N ALA A 201 -7.82 -16.26 12.91
CA ALA A 201 -8.34 -17.48 13.51
C ALA A 201 -9.87 -17.46 13.52
N TYR A 202 -10.47 -16.35 13.96
CA TYR A 202 -11.92 -16.16 13.87
C TYR A 202 -12.38 -16.06 12.41
N ALA A 203 -11.65 -15.32 11.56
CA ALA A 203 -12.00 -15.17 10.15
C ALA A 203 -12.06 -16.53 9.42
N GLU A 204 -11.11 -17.43 9.71
CA GLU A 204 -11.10 -18.80 9.17
C GLU A 204 -12.25 -19.65 9.72
N SER A 205 -12.54 -19.60 11.03
CA SER A 205 -13.63 -20.40 11.61
C SER A 205 -15.01 -19.98 11.09
N ALA A 206 -15.27 -18.67 11.00
CA ALA A 206 -16.52 -18.13 10.49
C ALA A 206 -16.74 -18.50 9.01
N VAL A 207 -15.71 -18.40 8.15
CA VAL A 207 -15.85 -18.77 6.74
C VAL A 207 -15.90 -20.29 6.52
N GLN A 208 -15.28 -21.10 7.38
CA GLN A 208 -15.45 -22.55 7.36
C GLN A 208 -16.89 -22.98 7.69
N ILE A 209 -17.56 -22.31 8.65
CA ILE A 209 -18.98 -22.54 8.93
C ILE A 209 -19.84 -22.13 7.72
N ALA A 210 -19.58 -20.97 7.12
CA ALA A 210 -20.28 -20.53 5.92
C ALA A 210 -20.13 -21.52 4.74
N LEU A 211 -18.92 -22.05 4.52
CA LEU A 211 -18.63 -23.08 3.51
C LEU A 211 -19.35 -24.41 3.78
N GLN A 212 -19.62 -24.77 5.04
CA GLN A 212 -20.42 -25.97 5.37
C GLN A 212 -21.91 -25.77 5.06
N ILE A 213 -22.42 -24.54 5.19
CA ILE A 213 -23.84 -24.21 4.96
C ILE A 213 -24.12 -24.01 3.46
N ALA A 214 -23.25 -23.29 2.76
CA ALA A 214 -23.43 -22.89 1.37
C ALA A 214 -22.14 -23.08 0.53
N PRO A 215 -21.72 -24.34 0.25
CA PRO A 215 -20.43 -24.66 -0.36
C PRO A 215 -20.25 -24.22 -1.83
N GLN A 216 -21.33 -23.82 -2.52
CA GLN A 216 -21.31 -23.33 -3.91
C GLN A 216 -21.81 -21.89 -4.04
N ASP A 217 -21.88 -21.15 -2.94
CA ASP A 217 -22.25 -19.75 -2.96
C ASP A 217 -21.05 -18.85 -3.35
N PRO A 218 -21.18 -17.97 -4.35
CA PRO A 218 -20.10 -17.08 -4.79
C PRO A 218 -19.55 -16.15 -3.71
N ASP A 219 -20.39 -15.58 -2.84
CA ASP A 219 -19.97 -14.62 -1.83
C ASP A 219 -19.22 -15.33 -0.69
N VAL A 220 -19.63 -16.56 -0.36
CA VAL A 220 -18.91 -17.45 0.57
C VAL A 220 -17.54 -17.81 0.01
N LEU A 221 -17.46 -18.26 -1.24
CA LEU A 221 -16.20 -18.62 -1.89
C LEU A 221 -15.26 -17.41 -2.06
N THR A 222 -15.81 -16.24 -2.41
CA THR A 222 -15.04 -14.98 -2.51
C THR A 222 -14.50 -14.54 -1.15
N THR A 223 -15.30 -14.61 -0.10
CA THR A 223 -14.87 -14.30 1.27
C THR A 223 -13.80 -15.29 1.74
N ALA A 224 -13.94 -16.58 1.44
CA ALA A 224 -12.89 -17.57 1.73
C ALA A 224 -11.57 -17.21 1.02
N GLY A 225 -11.64 -16.82 -0.26
CA GLY A 225 -10.50 -16.30 -1.01
C GLY A 225 -9.80 -15.14 -0.31
N ARG A 226 -10.56 -14.14 0.17
CA ARG A 226 -10.03 -12.98 0.92
C ARG A 226 -9.39 -13.39 2.25
N VAL A 227 -10.04 -14.25 3.03
CA VAL A 227 -9.54 -14.75 4.32
C VAL A 227 -8.20 -15.49 4.11
N TYR A 228 -8.14 -16.44 3.16
CA TYR A 228 -6.90 -17.16 2.88
C TYR A 228 -5.81 -16.25 2.28
N ARG A 229 -6.16 -15.22 1.51
CA ARG A 229 -5.20 -14.21 1.05
C ARG A 229 -4.59 -13.44 2.21
N ALA A 230 -5.41 -12.93 3.14
CA ALA A 230 -4.94 -12.18 4.31
C ALA A 230 -4.08 -13.04 5.28
N LYS A 231 -4.25 -14.36 5.23
CA LYS A 231 -3.39 -15.35 5.92
C LYS A 231 -2.07 -15.65 5.20
N GLY A 232 -1.79 -15.02 4.06
CA GLY A 232 -0.64 -15.31 3.21
C GLY A 232 -0.72 -16.64 2.45
N GLN A 233 -1.88 -17.31 2.42
CA GLN A 233 -2.09 -18.61 1.73
C GLN A 233 -2.58 -18.37 0.30
N ALA A 234 -1.77 -17.66 -0.49
CA ALA A 234 -2.10 -17.20 -1.84
C ALA A 234 -2.56 -18.32 -2.79
N SER A 235 -2.08 -19.55 -2.60
CA SER A 235 -2.48 -20.70 -3.43
C SER A 235 -3.91 -21.15 -3.16
N LYS A 236 -4.32 -21.22 -1.88
CA LYS A 236 -5.72 -21.49 -1.52
C LYS A 236 -6.62 -20.33 -1.92
N ALA A 237 -6.17 -19.09 -1.71
CA ALA A 237 -6.93 -17.91 -2.11
C ALA A 237 -7.30 -17.94 -3.60
N GLY A 238 -6.32 -18.23 -4.47
CA GLY A 238 -6.56 -18.39 -5.91
C GLY A 238 -7.53 -19.52 -6.26
N GLN A 239 -7.47 -20.65 -5.56
CA GLN A 239 -8.43 -21.76 -5.73
C GLN A 239 -9.87 -21.33 -5.37
N TYR A 240 -10.05 -20.63 -4.25
CA TYR A 240 -11.37 -20.15 -3.82
C TYR A 240 -11.94 -19.07 -4.74
N PHE A 241 -11.12 -18.13 -5.23
CA PHE A 241 -11.60 -17.15 -6.21
C PHE A 241 -11.94 -17.80 -7.55
N ALA A 242 -11.16 -18.78 -8.03
CA ALA A 242 -11.51 -19.54 -9.23
C ALA A 242 -12.84 -20.30 -9.06
N ALA A 243 -13.04 -20.96 -7.91
CA ALA A 243 -14.28 -21.65 -7.58
C ALA A 243 -15.48 -20.68 -7.46
N ALA A 244 -15.28 -19.48 -6.93
CA ALA A 244 -16.30 -18.43 -6.90
C ALA A 244 -16.73 -18.03 -8.32
N ILE A 245 -15.79 -17.80 -9.23
CA ILE A 245 -16.05 -17.46 -10.63
C ILE A 245 -16.79 -18.61 -11.35
N GLU A 246 -16.44 -19.87 -11.07
CA GLU A 246 -17.18 -21.03 -11.59
C GLU A 246 -18.59 -21.15 -10.99
N ALA A 247 -18.79 -20.75 -9.73
CA ALA A 247 -20.11 -20.67 -9.11
C ALA A 247 -20.97 -19.54 -9.74
N GLU A 248 -20.42 -18.33 -9.88
CA GLU A 248 -21.07 -17.20 -10.56
C GLU A 248 -21.46 -17.57 -11.99
N ASN A 249 -20.55 -18.18 -12.75
CA ASN A 249 -20.82 -18.59 -14.13
C ASN A 249 -21.86 -19.71 -14.21
N ARG A 250 -21.91 -20.65 -13.25
CA ARG A 250 -22.97 -21.66 -13.17
C ARG A 250 -24.32 -21.05 -12.82
N GLN A 251 -24.39 -20.17 -11.82
CA GLN A 251 -25.62 -19.44 -11.48
C GLN A 251 -26.09 -18.59 -12.66
N ARG A 252 -25.18 -17.85 -13.31
CA ARG A 252 -25.49 -17.03 -14.50
C ARG A 252 -25.91 -17.89 -15.69
N ALA A 253 -25.29 -19.04 -15.93
CA ALA A 253 -25.71 -19.98 -16.97
C ALA A 253 -27.09 -20.56 -16.68
N GLN A 254 -27.37 -20.95 -15.43
CA GLN A 254 -28.70 -21.36 -14.99
C GLN A 254 -29.72 -20.23 -15.18
N LEU A 255 -29.37 -18.98 -14.88
CA LEU A 255 -30.21 -17.79 -15.11
C LEU A 255 -30.41 -17.46 -16.60
N MET A 256 -29.43 -17.69 -17.47
CA MET A 256 -29.56 -17.42 -18.92
C MET A 256 -30.29 -18.53 -19.67
N VAL A 257 -30.07 -19.80 -19.29
CA VAL A 257 -30.97 -20.91 -19.63
C VAL A 257 -32.37 -20.59 -19.09
N ALA A 258 -32.46 -19.99 -17.90
CA ALA A 258 -33.73 -19.59 -17.31
C ALA A 258 -34.41 -18.38 -17.97
N ALA A 259 -33.69 -17.56 -18.72
CA ALA A 259 -34.23 -16.42 -19.46
C ALA A 259 -34.69 -16.77 -20.89
N GLY A 260 -34.68 -18.05 -21.28
CA GLY A 260 -35.23 -18.51 -22.56
C GLY A 260 -34.39 -18.19 -23.80
N GLN A 261 -33.13 -17.77 -23.66
CA GLN A 261 -32.22 -17.57 -24.79
C GLN A 261 -31.45 -18.84 -25.15
N GLY A 262 -32.19 -19.88 -25.55
CA GLY A 262 -31.66 -21.16 -26.01
C GLY A 262 -31.75 -21.34 -27.52
N GLY A 263 -30.66 -21.06 -28.24
CA GLY A 263 -30.38 -21.67 -29.55
C GLY A 263 -31.06 -21.08 -30.81
N GLY A 264 -30.39 -20.12 -31.43
CA GLY A 264 -30.51 -19.84 -32.88
C GLY A 264 -29.10 -19.67 -33.46
N PRO A 265 -28.77 -20.25 -34.64
CA PRO A 265 -27.42 -20.17 -35.19
C PRO A 265 -27.05 -18.72 -35.55
N ALA A 266 -25.82 -18.33 -35.22
CA ALA A 266 -25.35 -16.96 -35.40
C ALA A 266 -25.32 -16.55 -36.89
N VAL A 267 -26.14 -15.58 -37.26
CA VAL A 267 -26.03 -14.86 -38.54
C VAL A 267 -25.10 -13.67 -38.33
N PRO A 268 -23.95 -13.57 -39.03
CA PRO A 268 -23.04 -12.47 -38.86
C PRO A 268 -23.53 -11.22 -39.61
N GLY A 269 -23.88 -10.17 -38.86
CA GLY A 269 -23.96 -8.80 -39.38
C GLY A 269 -25.28 -8.07 -39.14
N ALA A 270 -25.30 -7.22 -38.11
CA ALA A 270 -26.11 -6.00 -38.07
C ALA A 270 -25.51 -5.02 -37.04
N ALA A 271 -24.83 -3.98 -37.52
CA ALA A 271 -24.45 -2.85 -36.68
C ALA A 271 -25.71 -2.00 -36.39
N GLY A 272 -25.90 -1.59 -35.14
CA GLY A 272 -27.13 -0.92 -34.69
C GLY A 272 -26.92 0.02 -33.50
N ALA A 273 -25.85 0.81 -33.51
CA ALA A 273 -25.64 1.85 -32.50
C ALA A 273 -26.64 2.99 -32.71
N ASN A 274 -27.44 3.32 -31.69
CA ASN A 274 -28.44 4.39 -31.74
C ASN A 274 -27.78 5.78 -31.74
N PRO A 275 -27.95 6.61 -32.80
CA PRO A 275 -27.21 7.86 -32.96
C PRO A 275 -27.89 9.10 -32.33
N PHE A 276 -29.02 8.97 -31.62
CA PHE A 276 -29.87 10.11 -31.23
C PHE A 276 -29.74 10.57 -29.76
N ARG A 277 -28.51 10.82 -29.26
CA ARG A 277 -28.31 11.54 -27.98
C ARG A 277 -27.22 12.61 -28.00
N ARG A 278 -27.52 13.75 -28.66
CA ARG A 278 -27.06 15.08 -28.24
C ARG A 278 -28.12 16.15 -28.56
N GLY A 279 -28.34 17.05 -27.61
CA GLY A 279 -29.25 18.20 -27.72
C GLY A 279 -29.45 18.80 -26.33
N ALA A 280 -28.93 20.00 -26.10
CA ALA A 280 -28.95 20.68 -24.80
C ALA A 280 -29.48 22.12 -24.94
N ALA A 281 -29.98 22.68 -23.82
CA ALA A 281 -30.35 24.10 -23.64
C ALA A 281 -31.61 24.57 -24.41
N GLN A 282 -32.44 25.53 -23.96
CA GLN A 282 -32.42 26.38 -22.75
C GLN A 282 -33.80 27.06 -22.50
N SER A 283 -33.90 27.87 -21.42
CA SER A 283 -34.86 28.98 -21.17
C SER A 283 -36.25 28.66 -20.55
N VAL A 284 -36.90 29.50 -19.71
CA VAL A 284 -36.50 30.73 -18.95
C VAL A 284 -37.51 31.01 -17.78
N TRP A 285 -37.01 31.60 -16.68
CA TRP A 285 -37.64 32.34 -15.55
C TRP A 285 -39.17 32.42 -15.29
N GLY A 286 -39.53 32.40 -13.98
CA GLY A 286 -40.53 33.33 -13.41
C GLY A 286 -41.38 32.83 -12.22
N GLY A 287 -41.15 33.32 -10.99
CA GLY A 287 -42.05 33.08 -9.84
C GLY A 287 -41.48 33.54 -8.49
N ARG A 288 -42.25 34.32 -7.70
CA ARG A 288 -41.82 34.95 -6.42
C ARG A 288 -42.23 34.07 -5.22
N PRO A 289 -41.45 33.98 -4.13
CA PRO A 289 -41.89 33.35 -2.89
C PRO A 289 -42.69 34.33 -2.00
N VAL A 290 -43.65 33.77 -1.25
CA VAL A 290 -44.43 34.47 -0.21
C VAL A 290 -44.18 33.76 1.12
N LEU A 291 -43.76 34.53 2.13
CA LEU A 291 -43.81 34.19 3.55
C LEU A 291 -45.22 34.56 4.07
N PRO A 292 -45.78 33.97 5.17
CA PRO A 292 -45.09 33.98 6.47
C PRO A 292 -45.50 32.98 7.58
N VAL A 293 -44.85 33.17 8.74
CA VAL A 293 -45.17 32.73 10.12
C VAL A 293 -45.14 31.23 10.42
N GLY A 294 -44.37 30.87 11.45
CA GLY A 294 -44.39 29.54 12.07
C GLY A 294 -45.12 29.52 13.41
N TYR A 295 -45.30 28.31 13.94
CA TYR A 295 -45.64 28.08 15.34
C TYR A 295 -44.75 26.97 15.89
N ALA A 296 -44.22 27.18 17.09
CA ALA A 296 -43.76 26.08 17.94
C ALA A 296 -44.99 25.50 18.66
N ALA A 297 -45.16 24.19 18.64
CA ALA A 297 -46.14 23.49 19.46
C ALA A 297 -45.65 22.07 19.79
N ALA A 298 -46.12 21.59 20.95
CA ALA A 298 -45.76 20.37 21.65
C ALA A 298 -45.51 19.10 20.80
N ALA A 299 -44.62 18.24 21.32
CA ALA A 299 -44.39 16.91 20.80
C ALA A 299 -45.67 16.03 20.84
N PRO A 300 -46.07 15.42 19.72
CA PRO A 300 -46.88 14.22 19.71
C PRO A 300 -46.01 12.99 20.04
N ALA A 301 -46.65 11.84 20.30
CA ALA A 301 -45.98 10.54 20.34
C ALA A 301 -45.18 10.28 19.03
N PRO A 302 -44.07 9.51 19.08
CA PRO A 302 -43.15 9.40 17.96
C PRO A 302 -43.84 8.93 16.68
N GLN A 303 -43.80 9.80 15.67
CA GLN A 303 -44.20 9.49 14.30
C GLN A 303 -43.05 8.76 13.60
N PRO A 304 -43.30 7.67 12.85
CA PRO A 304 -42.32 7.00 12.01
C PRO A 304 -41.40 7.95 11.22
N PHE A 305 -40.08 7.84 11.41
CA PHE A 305 -39.13 8.63 10.65
C PHE A 305 -38.93 8.07 9.23
N ILE A 306 -39.17 8.89 8.19
CA ILE A 306 -38.84 8.54 6.79
C ILE A 306 -37.83 9.57 6.24
N PRO A 307 -36.58 9.16 5.95
CA PRO A 307 -35.58 10.06 5.39
C PRO A 307 -35.86 10.42 3.92
N GLN A 308 -35.31 11.55 3.49
CA GLN A 308 -35.21 11.89 2.07
C GLN A 308 -34.13 10.99 1.41
N PRO A 309 -34.27 10.64 0.13
CA PRO A 309 -33.30 9.80 -0.56
C PRO A 309 -31.91 10.46 -0.63
N ALA A 310 -30.86 9.68 -0.42
CA ALA A 310 -29.48 10.14 -0.53
C ALA A 310 -29.18 10.60 -1.97
N GLY A 311 -28.69 11.83 -2.14
CA GLY A 311 -28.35 12.40 -3.45
C GLY A 311 -28.94 13.78 -3.76
N VAL A 312 -29.93 14.26 -2.99
CA VAL A 312 -30.31 15.69 -3.03
C VAL A 312 -29.28 16.53 -2.28
N ALA A 313 -28.48 17.29 -3.04
CA ALA A 313 -27.37 18.08 -2.51
C ALA A 313 -27.83 19.10 -1.45
N ARG A 314 -27.37 18.91 -0.20
CA ARG A 314 -27.51 19.91 0.86
C ARG A 314 -26.41 20.97 0.70
N PHE A 315 -26.79 22.23 0.51
CA PHE A 315 -25.87 23.35 0.72
C PHE A 315 -25.63 23.49 2.23
N ALA A 316 -24.38 23.30 2.66
CA ALA A 316 -24.01 23.40 4.07
C ALA A 316 -24.07 24.87 4.55
N VAL A 317 -24.69 25.08 5.71
CA VAL A 317 -24.60 26.31 6.50
C VAL A 317 -23.63 26.04 7.67
N PRO A 318 -22.69 26.95 8.00
CA PRO A 318 -21.71 26.70 9.05
C PRO A 318 -22.37 26.58 10.44
N PRO A 319 -21.78 25.82 11.37
CA PRO A 319 -22.36 25.56 12.69
C PRO A 319 -22.38 26.81 13.58
N ALA A 320 -23.48 26.99 14.30
CA ALA A 320 -23.60 27.94 15.41
C ALA A 320 -23.08 27.30 16.73
N PRO A 321 -22.62 28.09 17.71
CA PRO A 321 -22.02 27.57 18.94
C PRO A 321 -23.05 26.89 19.86
N PRO A 322 -22.62 25.95 20.74
CA PRO A 322 -23.52 25.14 21.55
C PRO A 322 -24.17 25.89 22.70
N ALA A 323 -25.41 25.52 23.01
CA ALA A 323 -26.17 25.90 24.21
C ALA A 323 -26.39 24.66 25.11
N PRO A 324 -26.66 24.82 26.42
CA PRO A 324 -26.03 23.97 27.44
C PRO A 324 -26.79 22.71 27.86
N ASN A 325 -26.03 21.72 28.35
CA ASN A 325 -26.53 20.52 29.04
C ASN A 325 -27.22 20.85 30.38
N PRO A 326 -28.33 20.17 30.72
CA PRO A 326 -28.83 20.11 32.08
C PRO A 326 -28.14 18.99 32.91
N ALA A 327 -27.44 19.41 33.97
CA ALA A 327 -27.17 18.69 35.22
C ALA A 327 -26.50 17.29 35.20
N THR A 328 -25.20 17.28 35.52
CA THR A 328 -24.61 16.32 36.48
C THR A 328 -24.66 16.91 37.90
N TYR A 329 -24.63 16.06 38.94
CA TYR A 329 -24.87 16.43 40.34
C TYR A 329 -23.60 16.27 41.21
N TYR A 330 -23.48 17.09 42.29
CA TYR A 330 -22.31 17.34 43.17
C TYR A 330 -21.09 18.02 42.51
N GLY A 331 -20.40 19.02 43.10
CA GLY A 331 -20.64 19.80 44.33
C GLY A 331 -19.51 20.83 44.64
N ASP A 332 -19.89 21.98 45.21
CA ASP A 332 -19.12 22.95 46.03
C ASP A 332 -17.93 23.84 45.55
N THR A 333 -18.28 25.08 45.11
CA THR A 333 -17.80 26.44 45.55
C THR A 333 -16.27 26.88 45.43
N PRO A 334 -15.85 28.17 45.66
CA PRO A 334 -15.30 28.99 44.54
C PRO A 334 -14.05 29.89 44.83
N ALA A 335 -13.47 30.56 43.79
CA ALA A 335 -13.00 31.99 43.86
C ALA A 335 -12.30 32.54 42.58
N ALA A 336 -12.69 33.78 42.21
CA ALA A 336 -11.92 34.90 41.62
C ALA A 336 -11.20 34.84 40.23
N ALA A 337 -11.35 35.94 39.49
CA ALA A 337 -10.56 36.38 38.31
C ALA A 337 -10.01 37.81 38.57
N PRO A 338 -9.10 38.38 37.74
CA PRO A 338 -9.57 39.25 36.63
C PRO A 338 -8.66 39.29 35.35
N THR A 339 -8.99 40.24 34.45
CA THR A 339 -8.70 40.35 33.00
C THR A 339 -7.40 41.08 32.56
N PRO A 340 -6.99 40.96 31.26
CA PRO A 340 -5.89 41.73 30.63
C PRO A 340 -6.35 42.94 29.77
N PRO A 341 -5.44 43.85 29.34
CA PRO A 341 -5.72 44.96 28.41
C PRO A 341 -5.13 44.79 26.99
N ALA A 342 -5.48 45.70 26.07
CA ALA A 342 -5.10 45.72 24.65
C ALA A 342 -4.31 46.99 24.24
N SER A 343 -3.68 46.98 23.05
CA SER A 343 -3.13 48.18 22.39
C SER A 343 -2.93 48.00 20.86
N ALA A 344 -2.85 49.09 20.10
CA ALA A 344 -3.06 49.12 18.63
C ALA A 344 -1.99 49.92 17.82
N GLY A 345 -2.08 49.84 16.48
CA GLY A 345 -1.35 50.69 15.50
C GLY A 345 -0.14 50.01 14.82
N ARG A 346 0.37 50.46 13.65
CA ARG A 346 -0.03 51.51 12.70
C ARG A 346 0.77 51.31 11.39
N ALA A 347 0.25 51.70 10.21
CA ALA A 347 0.97 51.65 8.92
C ALA A 347 1.36 53.06 8.40
N PRO A 348 2.34 53.16 7.47
CA PRO A 348 2.16 53.97 6.25
C PRO A 348 2.74 53.30 4.96
N ALA A 349 2.69 54.00 3.80
CA ALA A 349 2.86 53.39 2.46
C ALA A 349 3.55 54.29 1.39
N ARG A 350 3.85 53.69 0.22
CA ARG A 350 4.27 54.28 -1.10
C ARG A 350 5.78 54.66 -1.23
N SER A 351 6.45 54.68 -2.41
CA SER A 351 6.06 54.57 -3.85
C SER A 351 7.20 54.13 -4.82
N ASN A 352 6.81 53.49 -5.95
CA ASN A 352 7.33 53.53 -7.35
C ASN A 352 8.82 53.36 -7.74
N GLY A 353 9.05 52.55 -8.79
CA GLY A 353 10.24 52.60 -9.68
C GLY A 353 10.36 51.44 -10.71
N THR A 354 10.21 51.73 -12.01
CA THR A 354 10.47 50.84 -13.19
C THR A 354 10.86 51.73 -14.39
N PRO A 355 11.62 51.29 -15.43
CA PRO A 355 11.09 50.36 -16.46
C PRO A 355 12.08 49.49 -17.30
N ALA A 356 11.49 48.63 -18.16
CA ALA A 356 12.00 48.09 -19.46
C ALA A 356 13.20 47.10 -19.46
N ALA A 357 13.36 46.14 -20.41
CA ALA A 357 12.49 45.45 -21.41
C ALA A 357 13.28 44.18 -21.87
N GLY A 358 12.77 43.09 -22.49
CA GLY A 358 11.48 42.73 -23.11
C GLY A 358 11.40 41.20 -23.36
N GLN A 359 10.23 40.63 -23.66
CA GLN A 359 9.80 40.16 -25.00
C GLN A 359 10.60 38.95 -25.57
N ARG A 360 10.03 37.80 -26.00
CA ARG A 360 8.63 37.36 -26.29
C ARG A 360 8.45 35.83 -26.08
N THR A 361 7.20 35.40 -25.90
CA THR A 361 6.72 34.01 -26.10
C THR A 361 6.34 33.73 -27.57
N PRO A 362 5.97 32.49 -27.93
CA PRO A 362 4.53 32.22 -28.10
C PRO A 362 4.02 30.92 -27.42
N GLN A 363 2.69 30.82 -27.34
CA GLN A 363 1.87 29.62 -27.06
C GLN A 363 2.09 28.51 -28.13
N GLU A 364 1.61 27.26 -28.06
CA GLU A 364 0.56 26.58 -27.26
C GLU A 364 0.97 25.07 -27.13
N ALA A 365 0.25 24.06 -26.60
CA ALA A 365 -1.14 23.88 -26.16
C ALA A 365 -1.28 22.75 -25.11
N GLY A 366 -2.50 22.54 -24.59
CA GLY A 366 -2.97 21.32 -23.90
C GLY A 366 -4.50 21.36 -23.75
N PRO A 367 -5.17 20.44 -23.02
CA PRO A 367 -4.83 19.07 -22.59
C PRO A 367 -5.85 18.04 -23.21
N PRO A 368 -6.03 16.77 -22.74
CA PRO A 368 -6.65 16.39 -21.45
C PRO A 368 -5.86 15.27 -20.69
N SER A 369 -5.95 15.07 -19.36
CA SER A 369 -7.05 14.44 -18.59
C SER A 369 -7.44 13.03 -19.13
N THR A 370 -7.56 11.91 -18.38
CA THR A 370 -7.74 11.67 -16.92
C THR A 370 -7.74 10.15 -16.55
N HIS A 371 -7.57 9.82 -15.25
CA HIS A 371 -8.08 8.61 -14.50
C HIS A 371 -7.43 7.19 -14.56
N TYR A 372 -6.69 6.77 -13.50
CA TYR A 372 -7.12 6.03 -12.27
C TYR A 372 -7.89 4.65 -12.30
N LEU A 373 -7.41 3.64 -11.51
CA LEU A 373 -8.07 2.39 -10.99
C LEU A 373 -7.26 1.04 -11.15
N PRO A 374 -7.08 0.14 -10.11
CA PRO A 374 -5.86 -0.39 -9.39
C PRO A 374 -5.17 -1.68 -10.01
N VAL A 375 -4.10 -2.34 -9.51
CA VAL A 375 -3.90 -3.27 -8.32
C VAL A 375 -2.37 -3.46 -7.89
N PRO A 376 -1.85 -4.48 -7.10
CA PRO A 376 -0.60 -4.36 -6.28
C PRO A 376 0.56 -5.37 -6.55
N GLY A 377 1.62 -5.29 -5.73
CA GLY A 377 2.68 -6.32 -5.64
C GLY A 377 4.06 -5.82 -5.20
N ALA A 378 4.14 -4.80 -4.32
CA ALA A 378 5.41 -4.17 -3.96
C ALA A 378 6.28 -5.08 -3.07
N ALA A 379 7.16 -5.86 -3.68
CA ALA A 379 8.19 -6.60 -2.94
C ALA A 379 9.12 -5.62 -2.21
N PRO A 380 9.21 -5.64 -0.87
CA PRO A 380 10.16 -4.83 -0.14
C PRO A 380 11.54 -5.48 -0.30
N ALA A 381 12.21 -5.17 -1.41
CA ALA A 381 13.61 -5.54 -1.65
C ALA A 381 14.39 -5.34 -0.35
N ALA A 382 15.01 -6.41 0.15
CA ALA A 382 15.63 -6.43 1.47
C ALA A 382 16.47 -5.17 1.67
N PRO A 383 16.27 -4.40 2.76
CA PRO A 383 17.11 -3.25 3.05
C PRO A 383 18.51 -3.77 3.37
N LEU A 384 19.34 -3.91 2.34
CA LEU A 384 20.78 -4.02 2.47
C LEU A 384 21.22 -2.96 3.49
N PRO A 385 22.10 -3.31 4.45
CA PRO A 385 22.52 -2.39 5.50
C PRO A 385 23.10 -1.14 4.84
N SER A 386 22.33 -0.05 4.81
CA SER A 386 22.44 0.91 3.71
C SER A 386 23.81 1.57 3.71
N SER A 387 24.50 1.57 2.56
CA SER A 387 25.77 2.33 2.47
C SER A 387 25.50 3.83 2.60
N SER A 388 24.28 4.26 2.31
CA SER A 388 23.78 5.61 2.58
C SER A 388 23.01 5.69 3.92
N PRO A 389 23.43 6.55 4.87
CA PRO A 389 22.65 6.91 6.06
C PRO A 389 21.46 7.83 5.71
N TRP A 390 21.28 8.17 4.43
CA TRP A 390 20.16 8.96 3.91
C TRP A 390 19.03 8.09 3.34
N ALA A 391 19.21 6.76 3.33
CA ALA A 391 18.14 5.83 2.99
C ALA A 391 17.08 5.83 4.09
N ALA A 392 15.90 6.38 3.81
CA ALA A 392 14.74 6.15 4.64
C ALA A 392 14.46 4.63 4.74
N ALA A 393 13.89 4.20 5.86
CA ALA A 393 13.22 2.89 5.92
C ALA A 393 12.25 2.77 4.72
N PRO A 394 12.06 1.59 4.12
CA PRO A 394 11.16 1.45 2.99
C PRO A 394 9.76 1.89 3.41
N LEU A 395 9.36 3.06 2.92
CA LEU A 395 8.03 3.67 3.02
C LEU A 395 7.08 2.86 2.14
N ALA A 396 6.89 1.58 2.48
CA ALA A 396 5.90 0.73 1.87
C ALA A 396 4.54 1.26 2.31
N PRO A 397 3.70 1.81 1.41
CA PRO A 397 2.33 2.06 1.77
C PRO A 397 1.68 0.70 2.08
N PRO A 398 0.89 0.57 3.16
CA PRO A 398 -0.12 -0.48 3.17
C PRO A 398 -0.97 -0.34 1.91
N ASN A 399 -1.36 -1.47 1.31
CA ASN A 399 -2.15 -1.49 0.07
C ASN A 399 -3.42 -0.64 0.29
N PRO A 400 -3.64 0.47 -0.43
CA PRO A 400 -4.75 1.36 -0.11
C PRO A 400 -6.06 0.60 -0.27
N ALA A 401 -6.91 0.68 0.77
CA ALA A 401 -8.28 0.21 0.70
C ALA A 401 -8.95 0.89 -0.50
N ALA A 402 -9.27 0.10 -1.52
CA ALA A 402 -9.66 0.62 -2.82
C ALA A 402 -11.15 1.02 -2.82
N ALA A 403 -11.44 2.22 -2.34
CA ALA A 403 -12.77 2.79 -2.40
C ALA A 403 -13.08 3.33 -3.81
N ALA A 404 -13.97 2.63 -4.53
CA ALA A 404 -14.78 3.15 -5.65
C ALA A 404 -15.81 2.11 -6.14
N ARG A 405 -15.52 0.81 -6.02
CA ARG A 405 -16.40 -0.33 -6.35
C ARG A 405 -16.08 -1.52 -5.42
N PRO A 406 -17.06 -2.35 -5.06
CA PRO A 406 -16.77 -3.65 -4.43
C PRO A 406 -15.92 -4.50 -5.41
N ARG A 407 -14.77 -5.00 -4.94
CA ARG A 407 -13.87 -5.84 -5.76
C ARG A 407 -14.53 -7.18 -6.05
N THR A 408 -14.54 -7.61 -7.30
CA THR A 408 -15.09 -8.92 -7.70
C THR A 408 -14.08 -10.05 -7.47
N ALA A 409 -14.53 -11.31 -7.46
CA ALA A 409 -13.62 -12.47 -7.41
C ALA A 409 -12.64 -12.50 -8.59
N LEU A 410 -13.05 -11.99 -9.76
CA LEU A 410 -12.19 -11.82 -10.94
C LEU A 410 -11.07 -10.82 -10.70
N ASP A 411 -11.37 -9.66 -10.12
CA ASP A 411 -10.37 -8.62 -9.83
C ASP A 411 -9.33 -9.14 -8.82
N GLU A 412 -9.79 -9.81 -7.77
CA GLU A 412 -8.94 -10.33 -6.68
C GLU A 412 -8.08 -11.53 -7.15
N LEU A 413 -8.60 -12.36 -8.08
CA LEU A 413 -7.84 -13.43 -8.73
C LEU A 413 -6.80 -12.87 -9.70
N ALA A 414 -7.14 -11.85 -10.50
CA ALA A 414 -6.21 -11.19 -11.41
C ALA A 414 -5.06 -10.54 -10.62
N GLU A 415 -5.36 -9.81 -9.54
CA GLU A 415 -4.40 -9.27 -8.56
C GLU A 415 -3.45 -10.34 -8.01
N LEU A 416 -3.97 -11.50 -7.63
CA LEU A 416 -3.14 -12.63 -7.17
C LEU A 416 -2.30 -13.27 -8.29
N GLN A 417 -2.82 -13.40 -9.50
CA GLN A 417 -2.08 -13.97 -10.64
C GLN A 417 -0.98 -13.02 -11.11
N GLU A 418 -1.24 -11.71 -11.11
CA GLU A 418 -0.25 -10.66 -11.41
C GLU A 418 0.89 -10.65 -10.39
N GLY A 419 0.59 -10.64 -9.10
CA GLY A 419 1.59 -10.69 -8.03
C GLY A 419 2.43 -11.98 -8.03
N ARG A 420 1.94 -13.05 -8.68
CA ARG A 420 2.60 -14.35 -8.81
C ARG A 420 3.12 -14.65 -10.22
N ALA A 421 3.14 -13.66 -11.11
CA ALA A 421 3.64 -13.83 -12.47
C ALA A 421 5.13 -14.22 -12.48
N THR A 422 5.51 -15.11 -13.38
CA THR A 422 6.92 -15.47 -13.59
C THR A 422 7.59 -14.35 -14.38
N THR A 423 8.71 -13.84 -13.88
CA THR A 423 9.45 -12.72 -14.50
C THR A 423 10.92 -13.06 -14.67
N LEU A 424 11.47 -12.69 -15.83
CA LEU A 424 12.89 -12.68 -16.12
C LEU A 424 13.35 -11.22 -16.20
N SER A 425 14.22 -10.81 -15.28
CA SER A 425 14.81 -9.48 -15.26
C SER A 425 16.30 -9.55 -15.61
N VAL A 426 16.75 -8.69 -16.53
CA VAL A 426 18.16 -8.56 -16.93
C VAL A 426 18.52 -7.09 -16.90
N GLY A 427 19.67 -6.73 -16.34
CA GLY A 427 20.12 -5.35 -16.34
C GLY A 427 21.63 -5.19 -16.20
N VAL A 428 22.07 -3.94 -16.31
CA VAL A 428 23.44 -3.49 -16.09
C VAL A 428 23.40 -2.32 -15.13
N VAL A 429 24.19 -2.39 -14.06
CA VAL A 429 24.31 -1.37 -13.02
C VAL A 429 25.77 -1.02 -12.84
N GLY A 430 26.07 0.28 -12.89
CA GLY A 430 27.40 0.84 -12.68
C GLY A 430 27.43 1.77 -11.47
N ARG A 431 28.51 1.71 -10.70
CA ARG A 431 28.83 2.63 -9.61
C ARG A 431 30.23 3.19 -9.80
N ALA A 432 30.37 4.49 -9.57
CA ALA A 432 31.64 5.20 -9.55
C ALA A 432 31.79 6.02 -8.26
N ARG A 433 32.94 5.90 -7.60
CA ARG A 433 33.30 6.62 -6.37
C ARG A 433 34.64 7.34 -6.56
N GLN A 434 34.65 8.63 -6.24
CA GLN A 434 35.87 9.43 -6.22
C GLN A 434 36.81 8.99 -5.09
N GLY A 435 38.11 8.92 -5.39
CA GLY A 435 39.14 8.52 -4.43
C GLY A 435 40.51 8.38 -5.09
N GLU A 436 41.45 7.85 -4.32
CA GLU A 436 42.84 7.66 -4.73
C GLU A 436 43.05 6.32 -5.46
N ALA A 437 43.89 6.32 -6.50
CA ALA A 437 44.14 5.16 -7.35
C ALA A 437 44.71 3.97 -6.56
N GLY A 438 44.17 2.77 -6.79
CA GLY A 438 44.56 1.55 -6.07
C GLY A 438 44.18 1.49 -4.58
N LEU A 439 43.53 2.55 -4.08
CA LEU A 439 43.13 2.73 -2.68
C LEU A 439 41.61 2.92 -2.60
N SER A 440 41.16 4.17 -2.44
CA SER A 440 39.76 4.52 -2.17
C SER A 440 38.91 4.81 -3.42
N ARG A 441 39.52 4.92 -4.60
CA ARG A 441 38.80 5.01 -5.87
C ARG A 441 38.09 3.69 -6.16
N LEU A 442 36.87 3.76 -6.69
CA LEU A 442 36.11 2.55 -7.04
C LEU A 442 35.33 2.76 -8.34
N THR A 443 35.48 1.82 -9.26
CA THR A 443 34.58 1.56 -10.39
C THR A 443 34.06 0.15 -10.23
N ASP A 444 32.74 -0.02 -10.29
CA ASP A 444 32.06 -1.27 -10.02
C ASP A 444 30.93 -1.44 -11.06
N MET A 445 30.95 -2.55 -11.80
CA MET A 445 30.06 -2.82 -12.93
C MET A 445 29.48 -4.22 -12.79
N GLN A 446 28.15 -4.31 -12.78
CA GLN A 446 27.42 -5.53 -12.42
C GLN A 446 26.26 -5.76 -13.39
N ALA A 447 26.05 -7.01 -13.80
CA ALA A 447 25.02 -7.38 -14.77
C ALA A 447 23.98 -8.37 -14.18
N PRO A 448 23.12 -7.94 -13.23
CA PRO A 448 22.17 -8.84 -12.60
C PRO A 448 21.19 -9.47 -13.60
N VAL A 449 21.08 -10.79 -13.53
CA VAL A 449 20.04 -11.62 -14.16
C VAL A 449 19.27 -12.30 -13.03
N GLU A 450 17.95 -12.11 -13.01
CA GLU A 450 17.04 -12.69 -12.01
C GLU A 450 15.86 -13.37 -12.72
N LEU A 451 15.68 -14.67 -12.45
CA LEU A 451 14.46 -15.41 -12.79
C LEU A 451 13.64 -15.59 -11.52
N LYS A 452 12.46 -14.99 -11.46
CA LYS A 452 11.55 -15.04 -10.32
C LYS A 452 10.25 -15.76 -10.71
N PHE A 453 9.84 -16.75 -9.92
CA PHE A 453 8.71 -17.64 -10.22
C PHE A 453 7.95 -18.06 -8.94
N PRO A 454 6.66 -18.38 -9.00
CA PRO A 454 5.90 -18.81 -7.82
C PRO A 454 6.29 -20.22 -7.36
N ALA A 455 6.38 -20.42 -6.05
CA ALA A 455 6.60 -21.73 -5.43
C ALA A 455 5.95 -21.77 -4.03
N GLY A 456 5.17 -22.82 -3.73
CA GLY A 456 4.38 -22.86 -2.50
C GLY A 456 3.41 -21.67 -2.44
N ASP A 457 3.40 -20.92 -1.33
CA ASP A 457 2.67 -19.65 -1.21
C ASP A 457 3.56 -18.41 -1.43
N GLY A 458 4.83 -18.59 -1.79
CA GLY A 458 5.79 -17.52 -2.04
C GLY A 458 6.27 -17.43 -3.50
N MET A 459 7.33 -16.64 -3.66
CA MET A 459 8.10 -16.51 -4.89
C MET A 459 9.54 -16.99 -4.63
N MET A 460 10.05 -17.86 -5.50
CA MET A 460 11.48 -18.15 -5.58
C MET A 460 12.13 -17.20 -6.59
N ALA A 461 13.39 -16.82 -6.34
CA ALA A 461 14.22 -16.12 -7.29
C ALA A 461 15.58 -16.82 -7.42
N VAL A 462 16.05 -17.01 -8.66
CA VAL A 462 17.39 -17.49 -9.00
C VAL A 462 18.16 -16.33 -9.62
N ARG A 463 19.34 -16.03 -9.07
CA ARG A 463 20.16 -14.86 -9.41
C ARG A 463 21.52 -15.29 -9.94
N VAL A 464 21.91 -14.68 -11.06
CA VAL A 464 23.27 -14.74 -11.62
C VAL A 464 23.74 -13.30 -11.80
N THR A 465 24.94 -12.95 -11.35
CA THR A 465 25.43 -11.55 -11.39
C THR A 465 26.92 -11.50 -11.70
N PRO A 466 27.30 -11.48 -12.99
CA PRO A 466 28.64 -11.07 -13.41
C PRO A 466 28.97 -9.70 -12.81
N THR A 467 30.14 -9.60 -12.20
CA THR A 467 30.60 -8.46 -11.40
C THR A 467 32.06 -8.19 -11.73
N GLY A 468 32.39 -6.95 -12.07
CA GLY A 468 33.75 -6.47 -12.28
C GLY A 468 34.01 -5.22 -11.43
N VAL A 469 35.06 -5.25 -10.62
CA VAL A 469 35.40 -4.16 -9.68
C VAL A 469 36.84 -3.73 -9.85
N GLY A 470 37.12 -2.43 -9.75
CA GLY A 470 38.46 -1.86 -9.92
C GLY A 470 38.71 -0.60 -9.11
N ALA A 471 39.90 -0.50 -8.53
CA ALA A 471 40.47 0.74 -7.97
C ALA A 471 41.61 1.31 -8.85
N GLY A 472 42.17 0.46 -9.73
CA GLY A 472 43.34 0.75 -10.55
C GLY A 472 44.65 0.50 -9.78
N THR A 473 45.75 1.05 -10.28
CA THR A 473 47.09 0.84 -9.70
C THR A 473 47.43 1.92 -8.67
N PRO A 474 48.00 1.60 -7.49
CA PRO A 474 48.59 2.59 -6.60
C PRO A 474 49.75 3.31 -7.28
N ASP A 475 49.86 4.61 -7.04
CA ASP A 475 51.02 5.40 -7.46
C ASP A 475 52.31 4.94 -6.77
N THR A 476 53.46 5.13 -7.42
CA THR A 476 54.77 4.70 -6.92
C THR A 476 55.46 5.70 -6.00
N SER A 477 54.89 6.88 -5.74
CA SER A 477 55.38 7.77 -4.70
C SER A 477 55.36 7.09 -3.32
N TYR A 478 56.39 7.35 -2.51
CA TYR A 478 56.49 6.80 -1.16
C TYR A 478 55.24 7.14 -0.31
N GLY A 479 54.70 8.35 -0.46
CA GLY A 479 53.46 8.79 0.20
C GLY A 479 52.23 7.92 -0.12
N THR A 480 52.19 7.24 -1.26
CA THR A 480 51.12 6.29 -1.64
C THR A 480 51.48 4.87 -1.26
N LEU A 481 52.69 4.42 -1.60
CA LEU A 481 53.19 3.07 -1.32
C LEU A 481 53.24 2.72 0.17
N SER A 482 53.53 3.71 1.03
CA SER A 482 53.53 3.56 2.50
C SER A 482 52.14 3.32 3.09
N ARG A 483 51.07 3.76 2.41
CA ARG A 483 49.67 3.62 2.87
C ARG A 483 48.95 2.39 2.31
N PHE A 484 49.65 1.52 1.57
CA PHE A 484 49.09 0.31 0.95
C PHE A 484 49.85 -0.96 1.36
N GLY A 485 49.11 -2.04 1.62
CA GLY A 485 49.66 -3.40 1.78
C GLY A 485 50.74 -3.50 2.85
N ALA A 486 51.95 -3.89 2.44
CA ALA A 486 53.12 -4.04 3.32
C ALA A 486 53.71 -2.70 3.83
N GLY A 487 53.19 -1.56 3.37
CA GLY A 487 53.39 -0.25 3.98
C GLY A 487 54.82 0.34 3.86
N PRO A 488 55.24 1.22 4.80
CA PRO A 488 56.39 2.11 4.63
C PRO A 488 57.74 1.39 4.53
N ALA A 489 57.96 0.32 5.30
CA ALA A 489 59.21 -0.44 5.22
C ALA A 489 59.44 -1.00 3.81
N THR A 490 58.45 -1.67 3.24
CA THR A 490 58.51 -2.17 1.85
C THR A 490 58.47 -1.05 0.80
N ALA A 491 57.94 0.13 1.14
CA ALA A 491 58.00 1.30 0.27
C ALA A 491 59.40 1.92 0.19
N LEU A 492 60.19 1.90 1.28
CA LEU A 492 61.62 2.27 1.24
C LEU A 492 62.46 1.20 0.53
N ASP A 493 62.21 -0.07 0.82
CA ASP A 493 63.01 -1.20 0.33
C ASP A 493 62.80 -1.48 -1.17
N MET A 494 61.65 -1.07 -1.72
CA MET A 494 61.28 -1.28 -3.13
C MET A 494 60.56 -0.05 -3.74
N PRO A 495 61.22 1.13 -3.83
CA PRO A 495 60.56 2.42 -4.06
C PRO A 495 59.92 2.55 -5.46
N THR A 496 60.49 1.91 -6.48
CA THR A 496 59.95 1.93 -7.85
C THR A 496 59.00 0.76 -8.15
N ARG A 497 58.82 -0.19 -7.22
CA ARG A 497 58.05 -1.41 -7.47
C ARG A 497 56.58 -1.21 -7.11
N SER A 498 55.73 -1.16 -8.13
CA SER A 498 54.28 -1.07 -7.92
C SER A 498 53.71 -2.28 -7.14
N PRO A 499 52.74 -2.09 -6.24
CA PRO A 499 51.94 -3.17 -5.63
C PRO A 499 51.02 -3.88 -6.62
N GLY A 500 50.95 -3.42 -7.88
CA GLY A 500 50.14 -3.99 -8.95
C GLY A 500 48.73 -3.40 -9.03
N SER A 501 48.09 -3.56 -10.19
CA SER A 501 46.71 -3.10 -10.41
C SER A 501 45.73 -3.83 -9.51
N GLN A 502 44.87 -3.07 -8.84
CA GLN A 502 43.79 -3.58 -8.01
C GLN A 502 42.49 -3.58 -8.84
N SER A 503 42.18 -4.75 -9.40
CA SER A 503 40.92 -5.10 -10.06
C SER A 503 40.57 -6.55 -9.79
N ASP A 504 39.28 -6.89 -9.73
CA ASP A 504 38.77 -8.25 -9.58
C ASP A 504 37.51 -8.48 -10.40
N GLY A 505 37.20 -9.75 -10.70
CA GLY A 505 36.06 -10.11 -11.55
C GLY A 505 35.55 -11.52 -11.31
N GLY A 506 34.24 -11.71 -11.40
CA GLY A 506 33.63 -13.03 -11.18
C GLY A 506 32.13 -13.05 -11.43
N VAL A 507 31.50 -14.20 -11.18
CA VAL A 507 30.05 -14.40 -11.33
C VAL A 507 29.42 -14.75 -10.00
N GLY A 508 28.57 -13.87 -9.49
CA GLY A 508 27.74 -14.14 -8.31
C GLY A 508 26.62 -15.12 -8.62
N LEU A 509 26.37 -16.05 -7.71
CA LEU A 509 25.20 -16.94 -7.74
C LEU A 509 24.38 -16.76 -6.46
N GLY A 510 23.07 -16.87 -6.56
CA GLY A 510 22.20 -16.88 -5.37
C GLY A 510 20.80 -17.39 -5.63
N ILE A 511 20.15 -17.85 -4.55
CA ILE A 511 18.73 -18.18 -4.52
C ILE A 511 18.06 -17.33 -3.44
N ALA A 512 16.79 -16.99 -3.65
CA ALA A 512 15.95 -16.41 -2.61
C ALA A 512 14.56 -17.06 -2.62
N TYR A 513 13.90 -17.03 -1.47
CA TYR A 513 12.51 -17.38 -1.29
C TYR A 513 11.83 -16.29 -0.45
N GLU A 514 10.76 -15.71 -0.97
CA GLU A 514 10.04 -14.61 -0.33
C GLU A 514 8.52 -14.85 -0.28
N THR A 515 7.93 -14.41 0.81
CA THR A 515 6.48 -14.43 1.12
C THR A 515 6.13 -13.07 1.74
N GLU A 516 4.87 -12.85 2.12
CA GLU A 516 4.45 -11.60 2.77
C GLU A 516 5.17 -11.31 4.10
N ARG A 517 5.56 -12.35 4.85
CA ARG A 517 6.19 -12.21 6.19
C ARG A 517 7.63 -12.70 6.27
N LEU A 518 8.02 -13.70 5.48
CA LEU A 518 9.33 -14.32 5.51
C LEU A 518 10.06 -14.08 4.18
N ALA A 519 11.30 -13.61 4.26
CA ALA A 519 12.24 -13.60 3.13
C ALA A 519 13.55 -14.26 3.56
N VAL A 520 14.04 -15.18 2.73
CA VAL A 520 15.31 -15.91 2.94
C VAL A 520 16.12 -15.81 1.65
N ASP A 521 17.41 -15.52 1.76
CA ASP A 521 18.32 -15.59 0.61
C ASP A 521 19.68 -16.18 1.01
N VAL A 522 20.28 -16.88 0.05
CA VAL A 522 21.63 -17.44 0.15
C VAL A 522 22.32 -17.23 -1.19
N GLY A 523 23.56 -16.76 -1.15
CA GLY A 523 24.38 -16.57 -2.35
C GLY A 523 25.86 -16.61 -2.05
N THR A 524 26.66 -16.42 -3.09
CA THR A 524 28.13 -16.36 -2.97
C THR A 524 28.62 -14.93 -3.14
N LEU A 525 29.87 -14.65 -2.76
CA LEU A 525 30.65 -13.63 -3.46
C LEU A 525 30.88 -14.04 -4.93
N PRO A 526 31.18 -13.11 -5.85
CA PRO A 526 31.42 -13.44 -7.25
C PRO A 526 32.52 -14.49 -7.43
N LEU A 527 32.15 -15.65 -7.98
CA LEU A 527 33.06 -16.76 -8.27
C LEU A 527 34.07 -16.29 -9.32
N GLY A 528 35.35 -16.24 -8.94
CA GLY A 528 36.43 -15.60 -9.71
C GLY A 528 37.20 -14.57 -8.90
N PHE A 529 36.57 -13.96 -7.89
CA PHE A 529 37.26 -13.07 -6.95
C PHE A 529 38.43 -13.77 -6.24
N ARG A 530 39.46 -12.99 -5.88
CA ARG A 530 40.60 -13.43 -5.03
C ARG A 530 40.15 -14.11 -3.74
N GLN A 531 38.97 -13.75 -3.26
CA GLN A 531 38.33 -14.32 -2.09
C GLN A 531 36.86 -14.60 -2.41
N VAL A 532 36.45 -15.84 -2.14
CA VAL A 532 35.06 -16.30 -2.29
C VAL A 532 34.57 -16.72 -0.91
N ASP A 533 33.32 -16.39 -0.62
CA ASP A 533 32.64 -16.66 0.65
C ASP A 533 31.14 -16.81 0.41
N VAL A 534 30.41 -17.39 1.36
CA VAL A 534 28.95 -17.54 1.32
C VAL A 534 28.30 -16.42 2.12
N MET A 535 27.23 -15.86 1.55
CA MET A 535 26.46 -14.73 2.06
C MET A 535 24.98 -15.14 2.14
N GLY A 536 24.19 -14.42 2.92
CA GLY A 536 22.75 -14.67 3.01
C GLY A 536 22.05 -13.84 4.06
N GLY A 537 20.74 -14.00 4.13
CA GLY A 537 19.89 -13.32 5.10
C GLY A 537 18.59 -14.08 5.37
N LEU A 538 18.08 -13.87 6.58
CA LEU A 538 16.76 -14.26 7.03
C LEU A 538 16.07 -13.01 7.56
N ARG A 539 14.93 -12.65 6.97
CA ARG A 539 14.08 -11.53 7.40
C ARG A 539 12.69 -12.05 7.73
N TYR A 540 12.16 -11.65 8.88
CA TYR A 540 10.80 -11.96 9.31
C TYR A 540 10.07 -10.70 9.77
N ARG A 541 8.83 -10.52 9.30
CA ARG A 541 7.91 -9.45 9.72
C ARG A 541 6.78 -10.05 10.56
N ALA A 542 6.60 -9.51 11.76
CA ALA A 542 5.47 -9.73 12.63
C ALA A 542 4.67 -8.44 12.76
N ASP A 543 3.37 -8.47 12.45
CA ASP A 543 2.47 -7.37 12.77
C ASP A 543 1.97 -7.60 14.22
N LEU A 544 2.29 -6.66 15.11
CA LEU A 544 1.98 -6.74 16.55
C LEU A 544 0.59 -6.17 16.87
N SER A 545 0.13 -5.22 16.06
CA SER A 545 -1.25 -4.72 16.04
C SER A 545 -1.65 -4.36 14.61
N GLU A 546 -2.75 -3.62 14.43
CA GLU A 546 -3.10 -3.01 13.16
C GLU A 546 -2.03 -2.01 12.69
N GLN A 547 -1.62 -1.11 13.59
CA GLN A 547 -0.69 0.00 13.33
C GLN A 547 0.78 -0.34 13.63
N VAL A 548 1.07 -1.31 14.53
CA VAL A 548 2.44 -1.64 14.95
C VAL A 548 2.95 -2.90 14.23
N SER A 549 4.14 -2.80 13.65
CA SER A 549 4.87 -3.94 13.07
C SER A 549 6.33 -3.98 13.50
N LEU A 550 6.85 -5.19 13.67
CA LEU A 550 8.22 -5.50 14.01
C LEU A 550 8.84 -6.33 12.88
N THR A 551 9.94 -5.85 12.30
CA THR A 551 10.75 -6.62 11.36
C THR A 551 12.07 -6.99 12.02
N GLY A 552 12.43 -8.27 12.00
CA GLY A 552 13.76 -8.75 12.36
C GLY A 552 14.52 -9.25 11.14
N GLU A 553 15.81 -8.93 11.06
CA GLU A 553 16.74 -9.49 10.08
C GLU A 553 17.97 -10.07 10.79
N LEU A 554 18.38 -11.26 10.37
CA LEU A 554 19.70 -11.85 10.64
C LEU A 554 20.42 -12.01 9.30
N SER A 555 21.61 -11.42 9.13
CA SER A 555 22.30 -11.52 7.83
C SER A 555 23.83 -11.50 7.91
N ARG A 556 24.42 -12.07 6.85
CA ARG A 556 25.83 -12.04 6.48
C ARG A 556 25.94 -11.41 5.11
N ARG A 557 26.39 -10.16 5.05
CA ARG A 557 26.48 -9.34 3.83
C ARG A 557 27.93 -8.90 3.57
N PRO A 558 28.36 -8.78 2.30
CA PRO A 558 29.68 -8.23 2.00
C PRO A 558 29.71 -6.72 2.23
N VAL A 559 30.86 -6.18 2.65
CA VAL A 559 31.07 -4.74 2.78
C VAL A 559 31.62 -4.21 1.46
N THR A 560 30.84 -3.36 0.78
CA THR A 560 31.09 -2.96 -0.62
C THR A 560 31.67 -1.54 -0.77
N ASP A 561 32.15 -0.93 0.33
CA ASP A 561 32.74 0.41 0.37
C ASP A 561 33.93 0.60 -0.59
N SER A 562 34.79 -0.42 -0.72
CA SER A 562 36.01 -0.40 -1.54
C SER A 562 36.30 -1.78 -2.13
N LEU A 563 37.23 -1.87 -3.08
CA LEU A 563 37.70 -3.15 -3.62
C LEU A 563 38.32 -4.04 -2.53
N LEU A 564 39.08 -3.43 -1.59
CA LEU A 564 39.66 -4.14 -0.45
C LEU A 564 38.55 -4.74 0.44
N SER A 565 37.50 -3.98 0.70
CA SER A 565 36.35 -4.43 1.49
C SER A 565 35.58 -5.55 0.78
N PHE A 566 35.39 -5.44 -0.55
CA PHE A 566 34.50 -6.33 -1.31
C PHE A 566 35.17 -7.62 -1.79
N ALA A 567 36.26 -7.50 -2.56
CA ALA A 567 36.96 -8.63 -3.19
C ALA A 567 38.27 -9.00 -2.48
N GLY A 568 38.83 -8.05 -1.72
CA GLY A 568 40.16 -8.15 -1.13
C GLY A 568 41.26 -7.65 -2.07
N ALA A 569 42.37 -7.21 -1.48
CA ALA A 569 43.52 -6.66 -2.19
C ALA A 569 44.70 -7.66 -2.19
N ARG A 570 45.68 -7.40 -3.06
CA ARG A 570 46.98 -8.09 -3.05
C ARG A 570 48.11 -7.08 -3.23
N ASP A 571 49.16 -7.21 -2.43
CA ASP A 571 50.43 -6.50 -2.65
C ASP A 571 51.34 -7.39 -3.51
N ALA A 572 51.66 -6.95 -4.74
CA ALA A 572 52.56 -7.68 -5.64
C ALA A 572 54.05 -7.60 -5.25
N ARG A 573 54.42 -6.74 -4.29
CA ARG A 573 55.79 -6.66 -3.74
C ARG A 573 56.08 -7.83 -2.82
N THR A 574 55.16 -8.12 -1.89
CA THR A 574 55.31 -9.16 -0.84
C THR A 574 54.48 -10.42 -1.10
N GLY A 575 53.50 -10.37 -2.01
CA GLY A 575 52.55 -11.46 -2.27
C GLY A 575 51.37 -11.51 -1.30
N GLU A 576 51.33 -10.65 -0.27
CA GLU A 576 50.31 -10.64 0.77
C GLU A 576 48.90 -10.34 0.23
N LYS A 577 47.89 -10.98 0.85
CA LYS A 577 46.46 -10.85 0.52
C LYS A 577 45.66 -10.61 1.78
N TRP A 578 44.74 -9.65 1.75
CA TRP A 578 43.83 -9.33 2.86
C TRP A 578 42.54 -8.66 2.35
N GLY A 579 41.56 -8.44 3.22
CA GLY A 579 40.27 -7.82 2.89
C GLY A 579 39.14 -8.84 2.77
N ALA A 580 38.18 -8.60 1.87
CA ALA A 580 36.92 -9.34 1.74
C ALA A 580 36.18 -9.43 3.09
N VAL A 581 35.67 -8.27 3.50
CA VAL A 581 35.03 -8.07 4.80
C VAL A 581 33.54 -8.40 4.69
N SER A 582 33.08 -9.29 5.57
CA SER A 582 31.66 -9.57 5.80
C SER A 582 31.18 -8.80 7.03
N SER A 583 29.96 -8.26 6.95
CA SER A 583 29.17 -7.75 8.07
C SER A 583 28.17 -8.83 8.47
N ASN A 584 28.28 -9.31 9.71
CA ASN A 584 27.51 -10.43 10.25
C ASN A 584 26.74 -9.92 11.46
N GLY A 585 25.42 -10.00 11.47
CA GLY A 585 24.68 -9.42 12.59
C GLY A 585 23.17 -9.50 12.51
N ALA A 586 22.55 -8.68 13.35
CA ALA A 586 21.11 -8.58 13.51
C ALA A 586 20.65 -7.12 13.36
N ARG A 587 19.43 -6.96 12.85
CA ARG A 587 18.71 -5.69 12.75
C ARG A 587 17.27 -5.91 13.21
N LEU A 588 16.74 -4.93 13.94
CA LEU A 588 15.34 -4.85 14.36
C LEU A 588 14.79 -3.49 13.93
N ASP A 589 13.68 -3.51 13.20
CA ASP A 589 12.91 -2.33 12.81
C ASP A 589 11.54 -2.41 13.51
N LEU A 590 11.22 -1.44 14.36
CA LEU A 590 9.88 -1.25 14.93
C LEU A 590 9.23 -0.06 14.24
N THR A 591 8.04 -0.26 13.68
CA THR A 591 7.29 0.76 12.95
C THR A 591 5.88 0.87 13.52
N TRP A 592 5.44 2.09 13.79
CA TRP A 592 4.05 2.46 14.02
C TRP A 592 3.56 3.33 12.86
N ASP A 593 2.39 3.02 12.31
CA ASP A 593 1.85 3.64 11.10
C ASP A 593 0.32 3.65 11.17
N ASP A 594 -0.31 4.82 11.10
CA ASP A 594 -1.77 4.99 11.17
C ASP A 594 -2.45 5.14 9.80
N GLY A 595 -1.66 5.19 8.72
CA GLY A 595 -2.13 5.40 7.36
C GLY A 595 -1.74 6.76 6.79
N ASP A 596 -1.79 7.84 7.57
CA ASP A 596 -1.38 9.20 7.12
C ASP A 596 0.00 9.59 7.65
N PHE A 597 0.32 9.15 8.87
CA PHE A 597 1.57 9.37 9.55
C PHE A 597 2.19 8.04 10.00
N GLY A 598 3.52 8.01 10.07
CA GLY A 598 4.21 6.89 10.68
C GLY A 598 5.53 7.29 11.32
N ALA A 599 5.92 6.52 12.32
CA ALA A 599 7.17 6.65 13.05
C ALA A 599 7.88 5.29 13.11
N TYR A 600 9.20 5.29 13.06
CA TYR A 600 10.00 4.07 13.12
C TYR A 600 11.24 4.25 13.98
N VAL A 601 11.68 3.14 14.57
CA VAL A 601 12.94 3.00 15.31
C VAL A 601 13.68 1.77 14.78
N ILE A 602 14.99 1.92 14.59
CA ILE A 602 15.89 0.95 13.98
C ILE A 602 17.01 0.69 14.97
N GLY A 603 17.24 -0.56 15.35
CA GLY A 603 18.42 -0.98 16.09
C GLY A 603 19.19 -2.06 15.34
N ALA A 604 20.50 -1.93 15.20
CA ALA A 604 21.31 -2.95 14.55
C ALA A 604 22.70 -3.13 15.19
N ALA A 605 23.16 -4.39 15.25
CA ALA A 605 24.45 -4.77 15.82
C ALA A 605 25.14 -5.79 14.91
N HIS A 606 26.38 -5.50 14.51
CA HIS A 606 27.11 -6.29 13.52
C HIS A 606 28.58 -6.51 13.93
N ALA A 607 29.08 -7.73 13.74
CA ALA A 607 30.50 -8.06 13.76
C ALA A 607 31.06 -8.04 12.33
N LEU A 608 32.18 -7.33 12.14
CA LEU A 608 32.87 -7.22 10.86
C LEU A 608 34.14 -8.07 10.88
N GLN A 609 34.24 -8.96 9.90
CA GLN A 609 35.28 -9.99 9.80
C GLN A 609 35.78 -10.09 8.35
N GLY A 610 37.09 -10.16 8.14
CA GLY A 610 37.67 -10.36 6.81
C GLY A 610 39.01 -11.07 6.92
N ARG A 611 39.50 -11.62 5.80
CA ARG A 611 40.76 -12.38 5.79
C ARG A 611 41.93 -11.44 6.05
N ASN A 612 42.72 -11.75 7.08
CA ASN A 612 43.85 -10.94 7.51
C ASN A 612 43.47 -9.47 7.82
N VAL A 613 42.21 -9.21 8.17
CA VAL A 613 41.69 -7.92 8.64
C VAL A 613 41.46 -8.01 10.15
N GLN A 614 41.73 -6.94 10.88
CA GLN A 614 41.42 -6.89 12.30
C GLN A 614 39.89 -6.94 12.52
N SER A 615 39.42 -7.78 13.43
CA SER A 615 37.98 -7.84 13.75
C SER A 615 37.47 -6.53 14.36
N ASN A 616 36.24 -6.16 14.01
CA ASN A 616 35.59 -4.93 14.46
C ASN A 616 34.09 -5.18 14.73
N THR A 617 33.42 -4.24 15.39
CA THR A 617 32.00 -4.30 15.72
C THR A 617 31.36 -2.95 15.46
N ARG A 618 30.16 -2.95 14.88
CA ARG A 618 29.32 -1.78 14.59
C ARG A 618 28.02 -1.87 15.37
N VAL A 619 27.62 -0.77 15.99
CA VAL A 619 26.26 -0.56 16.51
C VAL A 619 25.65 0.63 15.78
N GLU A 620 24.37 0.54 15.46
CA GLU A 620 23.58 1.54 14.75
C GLU A 620 22.22 1.68 15.44
N LEU A 621 21.79 2.93 15.66
CA LEU A 621 20.49 3.29 16.19
C LEU A 621 19.94 4.42 15.31
N GLY A 622 18.82 4.17 14.65
CA GLY A 622 18.12 5.13 13.81
C GLY A 622 16.68 5.32 14.27
N GLY A 623 16.08 6.44 13.89
CA GLY A 623 14.67 6.68 14.09
C GLY A 623 14.19 7.85 13.25
N GLY A 624 12.94 7.78 12.83
CA GLY A 624 12.36 8.80 11.97
C GLY A 624 10.85 8.81 12.02
N MET A 625 10.30 9.84 11.38
CA MET A 625 8.87 10.07 11.22
C MET A 625 8.57 10.55 9.80
N TYR A 626 7.40 10.23 9.29
CA TYR A 626 7.00 10.56 7.92
C TYR A 626 5.50 10.86 7.82
N TRP A 627 5.16 11.73 6.88
CA TRP A 627 3.80 12.17 6.58
C TRP A 627 3.49 11.91 5.11
N ARG A 628 2.38 11.24 4.82
CA ARG A 628 1.86 11.02 3.48
C ARG A 628 1.08 12.25 3.00
N VAL A 629 1.81 13.32 2.71
CA VAL A 629 1.30 14.65 2.31
C VAL A 629 0.28 14.57 1.16
N HIS A 630 0.44 13.61 0.25
CA HIS A 630 -0.54 13.31 -0.77
C HIS A 630 -0.49 11.82 -1.11
N GLN A 631 -1.61 11.11 -1.01
CA GLN A 631 -1.71 9.73 -1.46
C GLN A 631 -2.98 9.52 -2.29
N THR A 632 -2.78 8.94 -3.47
CA THR A 632 -3.81 8.56 -4.43
C THR A 632 -3.36 7.27 -5.12
N PRO A 633 -4.25 6.53 -5.80
CA PRO A 633 -3.84 5.33 -6.51
C PRO A 633 -2.75 5.51 -7.59
N ASP A 634 -2.46 6.73 -8.09
CA ASP A 634 -1.43 6.96 -9.13
C ASP A 634 -0.33 7.94 -8.73
N SER A 635 -0.43 8.61 -7.58
CA SER A 635 0.56 9.55 -7.06
C SER A 635 0.66 9.45 -5.54
N ALA A 636 1.87 9.25 -5.04
CA ALA A 636 2.20 9.25 -3.62
C ALA A 636 3.36 10.22 -3.39
N PHE A 637 3.17 11.18 -2.49
CA PHE A 637 4.21 12.07 -1.99
C PHE A 637 4.30 11.96 -0.48
N THR A 638 5.47 11.54 -0.01
CA THR A 638 5.80 11.39 1.40
C THR A 638 6.99 12.29 1.74
N ALA A 639 6.90 13.01 2.85
CA ALA A 639 8.01 13.77 3.42
C ALA A 639 8.28 13.28 4.84
N GLY A 640 9.49 13.47 5.37
CA GLY A 640 9.81 13.00 6.71
C GLY A 640 11.00 13.69 7.36
N LEU A 641 11.34 13.20 8.55
CA LEU A 641 12.54 13.51 9.31
C LEU A 641 13.20 12.18 9.71
N ASN A 642 14.48 12.02 9.45
CA ASN A 642 15.26 10.85 9.86
C ASN A 642 16.49 11.28 10.67
N VAL A 643 16.78 10.56 11.74
CA VAL A 643 17.99 10.69 12.56
C VAL A 643 18.67 9.32 12.63
N THR A 644 19.98 9.27 12.41
CA THR A 644 20.74 8.02 12.43
C THR A 644 22.08 8.22 13.13
N GLY A 645 22.30 7.47 14.21
CA GLY A 645 23.57 7.36 14.91
C GLY A 645 24.22 6.00 14.65
N LEU A 646 25.54 5.96 14.44
CA LEU A 646 26.29 4.71 14.43
C LEU A 646 27.70 4.88 15.01
N GLY A 647 28.28 3.79 15.46
CA GLY A 647 29.65 3.75 16.01
C GLY A 647 30.33 2.42 15.76
N TYR A 648 31.62 2.47 15.44
CA TYR A 648 32.51 1.33 15.30
C TYR A 648 33.56 1.32 16.40
N ARG A 649 33.85 0.13 16.93
CA ARG A 649 34.87 -0.04 17.99
C ARG A 649 36.28 0.40 17.56
N LYS A 650 36.60 0.30 16.26
CA LYS A 650 37.92 0.60 15.72
C LYS A 650 37.81 1.30 14.36
N ASN A 651 38.72 2.22 14.07
CA ASN A 651 38.91 2.82 12.76
C ASN A 651 39.77 1.88 11.87
N LEU A 652 39.16 1.27 10.86
CA LEU A 652 39.80 0.34 9.92
C LEU A 652 39.60 0.74 8.43
N ARG A 653 39.41 2.04 8.18
CA ARG A 653 39.12 2.60 6.84
C ARG A 653 40.28 2.56 5.84
N TYR A 654 41.48 2.22 6.29
CA TYR A 654 42.70 2.36 5.50
C TYR A 654 43.05 1.06 4.75
N PHE A 655 44.24 1.00 4.14
CA PHE A 655 44.57 0.01 3.11
C PHE A 655 45.93 -0.67 3.32
N THR A 656 46.59 -0.47 4.45
CA THR A 656 47.68 -1.33 4.90
C THR A 656 47.15 -2.67 5.40
N TYR A 657 48.03 -3.69 5.43
CA TYR A 657 47.70 -5.04 5.89
C TYR A 657 47.12 -5.02 7.32
N GLY A 658 45.97 -5.65 7.52
CA GLY A 658 45.21 -5.60 8.79
C GLY A 658 44.04 -4.60 8.80
N HIS A 659 44.01 -3.61 7.89
CA HIS A 659 42.84 -2.75 7.69
C HIS A 659 41.83 -3.35 6.71
N GLY A 660 40.61 -2.80 6.70
CA GLY A 660 39.48 -3.33 5.91
C GLY A 660 39.00 -2.44 4.77
N GLY A 661 39.46 -1.19 4.65
CA GLY A 661 39.07 -0.29 3.55
C GLY A 661 37.63 0.26 3.61
N TYR A 662 36.95 0.19 4.76
CA TYR A 662 35.54 0.59 4.92
C TYR A 662 35.34 1.71 5.95
N PHE A 663 34.34 2.57 5.75
CA PHE A 663 34.07 3.70 6.63
C PHE A 663 33.68 3.23 8.04
N SER A 664 34.51 3.57 9.03
CA SER A 664 34.45 3.00 10.39
C SER A 664 34.68 4.02 11.52
N PRO A 665 33.87 5.10 11.57
CA PRO A 665 33.95 6.14 12.60
C PRO A 665 33.56 5.61 13.98
N GLN A 666 34.15 6.19 15.02
CA GLN A 666 33.83 5.89 16.42
C GLN A 666 32.52 6.59 16.82
N GLN A 667 32.23 7.73 16.20
CA GLN A 667 30.96 8.45 16.33
C GLN A 667 30.52 8.92 14.95
N PHE A 668 29.27 8.63 14.58
CA PHE A 668 28.61 9.18 13.40
C PHE A 668 27.20 9.57 13.81
N LEU A 669 26.76 10.76 13.38
CA LEU A 669 25.40 11.25 13.55
C LEU A 669 24.96 11.95 12.26
N ALA A 670 23.81 11.56 11.72
CA ALA A 670 23.15 12.26 10.63
C ALA A 670 21.71 12.62 11.01
N MET A 671 21.27 13.78 10.55
CA MET A 671 19.87 14.21 10.58
C MET A 671 19.48 14.69 9.18
N SER A 672 18.33 14.26 8.67
CA SER A 672 17.89 14.52 7.31
C SER A 672 16.39 14.74 7.18
N VAL A 673 16.01 15.53 6.17
CA VAL A 673 14.63 15.67 5.69
C VAL A 673 14.53 14.92 4.36
N PRO A 674 14.12 13.63 4.36
CA PRO A 674 13.83 12.90 3.14
C PRO A 674 12.47 13.30 2.52
N PHE A 675 12.38 13.16 1.20
CA PHE A 675 11.14 13.13 0.44
C PHE A 675 11.14 11.95 -0.55
N ASP A 676 9.97 11.40 -0.80
CA ASP A 676 9.70 10.34 -1.76
C ASP A 676 8.47 10.73 -2.58
N TRP A 677 8.63 10.88 -3.88
CA TRP A 677 7.56 11.13 -4.84
C TRP A 677 7.50 10.01 -5.85
N ALA A 678 6.48 9.16 -5.75
CA ALA A 678 6.17 8.13 -6.74
C ALA A 678 4.95 8.56 -7.55
N GLN A 679 5.00 8.45 -8.88
CA GLN A 679 3.84 8.68 -9.73
C GLN A 679 3.82 7.74 -10.94
N ARG A 680 2.63 7.29 -11.34
CA ARG A 680 2.38 6.59 -12.61
C ARG A 680 1.47 7.40 -13.54
N SER A 681 1.71 7.27 -14.84
CA SER A 681 0.95 7.89 -15.92
C SER A 681 0.89 6.92 -17.10
N GLY A 682 -0.24 6.22 -17.22
CA GLY A 682 -0.43 5.16 -18.22
C GLY A 682 0.63 4.06 -18.14
N ARG A 683 1.47 3.97 -19.18
CA ARG A 683 2.56 2.99 -19.31
C ARG A 683 3.86 3.36 -18.61
N LEU A 684 3.99 4.58 -18.07
CA LEU A 684 5.16 5.04 -17.33
C LEU A 684 4.88 5.04 -15.82
N SER A 685 5.81 4.49 -15.04
CA SER A 685 5.91 4.77 -13.61
C SER A 685 7.28 5.37 -13.30
N TYR A 686 7.34 6.32 -12.38
CA TYR A 686 8.58 6.93 -11.94
C TYR A 686 8.56 7.23 -10.44
N GLN A 687 9.75 7.32 -9.86
CA GLN A 687 9.96 7.64 -8.46
C GLN A 687 11.16 8.59 -8.32
N VAL A 688 10.94 9.75 -7.70
CA VAL A 688 11.97 10.71 -7.32
C VAL A 688 12.13 10.65 -5.80
N ARG A 689 13.34 10.35 -5.33
CA ARG A 689 13.68 10.34 -3.90
C ARG A 689 14.78 11.32 -3.64
N GLY A 690 14.66 12.12 -2.59
CA GLY A 690 15.72 13.02 -2.17
C GLY A 690 15.83 13.09 -0.66
N ALA A 691 16.99 13.52 -0.17
CA ALA A 691 17.18 13.89 1.21
C ALA A 691 18.21 15.01 1.30
N LEU A 692 18.01 15.94 2.23
CA LEU A 692 18.95 17.00 2.57
C LEU A 692 19.11 17.04 4.09
N GLY A 693 20.32 17.29 4.58
CA GLY A 693 20.57 17.32 6.01
C GLY A 693 22.01 17.60 6.41
N VAL A 694 22.36 17.26 7.64
CA VAL A 694 23.68 17.47 8.23
C VAL A 694 24.22 16.15 8.76
N GLN A 695 25.51 15.88 8.49
CA GLN A 695 26.25 14.74 9.05
C GLN A 695 27.45 15.23 9.84
N TYR A 696 27.69 14.59 10.98
CA TYR A 696 28.91 14.67 11.78
C TYR A 696 29.54 13.28 11.86
N PHE A 697 30.86 13.21 11.76
CA PHE A 697 31.59 12.01 12.14
C PHE A 697 32.93 12.32 12.80
N LYS A 698 33.36 11.40 13.67
CA LYS A 698 34.67 11.36 14.31
C LYS A 698 35.30 9.97 14.10
N GLU A 699 36.54 9.98 13.65
CA GLU A 699 37.42 8.83 13.52
C GLU A 699 38.65 9.05 14.41
N ASP A 700 38.96 8.09 15.27
CA ASP A 700 40.17 8.11 16.08
C ASP A 700 41.40 7.72 15.25
N ALA A 701 42.59 8.08 15.74
CA ALA A 701 43.86 7.72 15.09
C ALA A 701 44.05 6.20 15.05
N ALA A 702 44.67 5.69 13.98
CA ALA A 702 44.85 4.26 13.77
C ALA A 702 46.30 3.89 13.37
N PRO A 703 46.90 2.85 13.96
CA PRO A 703 48.22 2.36 13.51
C PRO A 703 48.13 1.81 12.08
N TYR A 704 49.22 1.90 11.31
CA TYR A 704 49.30 1.28 9.98
C TYR A 704 49.13 -0.25 10.06
N PHE A 705 49.64 -0.92 11.10
CA PHE A 705 49.51 -2.38 11.28
C PHE A 705 48.72 -2.74 12.55
N PRO A 706 47.37 -2.69 12.52
CA PRO A 706 46.53 -2.88 13.70
C PRO A 706 46.51 -4.32 14.23
N THR A 707 47.06 -5.28 13.47
CA THR A 707 47.17 -6.70 13.83
C THR A 707 48.57 -7.11 14.31
N ASN A 708 49.61 -6.28 14.14
CA ASN A 708 51.00 -6.68 14.42
C ASN A 708 51.85 -5.50 14.94
N ARG A 709 52.20 -5.55 16.24
CA ARG A 709 53.00 -4.51 16.91
C ARG A 709 54.44 -4.41 16.38
N ALA A 710 55.07 -5.53 16.01
CA ALA A 710 56.45 -5.52 15.51
C ALA A 710 56.52 -4.86 14.11
N ARG A 711 55.55 -5.15 13.24
CA ARG A 711 55.40 -4.44 11.96
C ARG A 711 55.08 -2.96 12.16
N GLN A 712 54.28 -2.60 13.16
CA GLN A 712 54.02 -1.19 13.48
C GLN A 712 55.28 -0.46 13.94
N ALA A 713 56.15 -1.08 14.73
CA ALA A 713 57.42 -0.49 15.15
C ALA A 713 58.38 -0.31 13.95
N ALA A 714 58.54 -1.34 13.11
CA ALA A 714 59.33 -1.25 11.88
C ALA A 714 58.77 -0.19 10.91
N ALA A 715 57.44 -0.01 10.87
CA ALA A 715 56.80 1.01 10.06
C ALA A 715 57.09 2.43 10.56
N ALA A 716 57.10 2.64 11.87
CA ALA A 716 57.47 3.92 12.47
C ALA A 716 58.94 4.28 12.22
N GLN A 717 59.84 3.29 12.29
CA GLN A 717 61.25 3.49 11.92
C GLN A 717 61.38 3.90 10.44
N ALA A 718 60.80 3.13 9.52
CA ALA A 718 60.84 3.45 8.09
C ALA A 718 60.18 4.82 7.75
N ALA A 719 59.19 5.25 8.52
CA ALA A 719 58.61 6.59 8.37
C ALA A 719 59.56 7.71 8.82
N SER A 720 60.35 7.48 9.88
CA SER A 720 61.42 8.38 10.33
C SER A 720 62.57 8.42 9.31
N ASP A 721 62.99 7.27 8.80
CA ASP A 721 64.07 7.16 7.81
C ASP A 721 63.68 7.90 6.51
N ALA A 722 62.45 7.70 6.02
CA ALA A 722 61.92 8.42 4.87
C ALA A 722 61.87 9.94 5.07
N ALA A 723 61.58 10.41 6.28
CA ALA A 723 61.61 11.84 6.61
C ALA A 723 63.06 12.40 6.59
N ALA A 724 64.04 11.60 7.02
CA ALA A 724 65.46 11.97 6.93
C ALA A 724 65.97 12.02 5.48
N PHE A 725 65.44 11.19 4.58
CA PHE A 725 65.71 11.24 3.14
C PHE A 725 64.94 12.34 2.38
N GLY A 726 64.03 13.07 3.03
CA GLY A 726 63.22 14.12 2.40
C GLY A 726 62.05 13.62 1.55
N GLU A 727 61.75 12.31 1.57
CA GLU A 727 60.64 11.68 0.84
C GLU A 727 59.26 12.03 1.44
N VAL A 728 59.22 12.48 2.71
CA VAL A 728 58.02 12.93 3.42
C VAL A 728 58.33 14.09 4.37
N GLY A 729 57.29 14.82 4.76
CA GLY A 729 57.40 15.85 5.81
C GLY A 729 57.82 15.28 7.17
N THR A 730 58.46 16.12 7.98
CA THR A 730 59.17 15.82 9.24
C THR A 730 58.32 15.31 10.42
N SER A 731 57.08 14.85 10.17
CA SER A 731 56.11 14.41 11.19
C SER A 731 55.45 13.06 10.87
N SER A 732 56.05 12.24 10.00
CA SER A 732 55.50 10.93 9.62
C SER A 732 55.76 9.88 10.71
N THR A 733 54.68 9.41 11.38
CA THR A 733 54.76 8.49 12.53
C THR A 733 54.25 7.07 12.24
N ALA A 734 53.97 6.75 10.98
CA ALA A 734 53.26 5.52 10.56
C ALA A 734 51.94 5.27 11.32
N ILE A 735 51.28 6.35 11.72
CA ILE A 735 49.95 6.37 12.34
C ILE A 735 49.08 7.24 11.44
N TYR A 736 47.89 6.74 11.10
CA TYR A 736 46.87 7.55 10.45
C TYR A 736 46.26 8.50 11.47
N PRO A 737 46.24 9.82 11.22
CA PRO A 737 45.69 10.78 12.16
C PRO A 737 44.18 10.61 12.30
N GLY A 738 43.68 10.84 13.51
CA GLY A 738 42.24 10.96 13.75
C GLY A 738 41.69 12.25 13.12
N GLN A 739 40.40 12.26 12.83
CA GLN A 739 39.71 13.39 12.24
C GLN A 739 38.28 13.51 12.75
N SER A 740 37.76 14.74 12.78
CA SER A 740 36.33 15.00 12.98
C SER A 740 35.85 15.97 11.91
N LYS A 741 34.68 15.71 11.32
CA LYS A 741 34.12 16.55 10.27
C LYS A 741 32.60 16.66 10.40
N THR A 742 32.12 17.89 10.35
CA THR A 742 30.71 18.23 10.12
C THR A 742 30.55 18.66 8.66
N GLY A 743 29.43 18.33 8.03
CA GLY A 743 29.13 18.80 6.68
C GLY A 743 27.68 18.56 6.25
N LEU A 744 27.28 19.25 5.19
CA LEU A 744 26.01 19.03 4.52
C LEU A 744 25.97 17.61 3.93
N GLY A 745 24.87 16.91 4.15
CA GLY A 745 24.54 15.64 3.53
C GLY A 745 23.41 15.79 2.53
N TYR A 746 23.51 15.12 1.38
CA TYR A 746 22.45 15.05 0.40
C TYR A 746 22.46 13.73 -0.35
N SER A 747 21.26 13.33 -0.80
CA SER A 747 21.07 12.27 -1.79
C SER A 747 19.93 12.63 -2.72
N LEU A 748 20.04 12.29 -4.00
CA LEU A 748 18.99 12.42 -5.01
C LEU A 748 18.99 11.15 -5.87
N GLY A 749 17.82 10.53 -6.02
CA GLY A 749 17.62 9.34 -6.82
C GLY A 749 16.38 9.46 -7.70
N LEU A 750 16.48 8.94 -8.92
CA LEU A 750 15.40 8.81 -9.89
C LEU A 750 15.32 7.34 -10.30
N ALA A 751 14.14 6.75 -10.27
CA ALA A 751 13.84 5.47 -10.90
C ALA A 751 12.67 5.66 -11.88
N MET A 752 12.68 4.95 -13.00
CA MET A 752 11.59 4.94 -13.97
C MET A 752 11.45 3.56 -14.58
N GLU A 753 10.23 3.18 -14.95
CA GLU A 753 9.89 1.95 -15.65
C GLU A 753 8.80 2.24 -16.68
N TYR A 754 9.01 1.81 -17.92
CA TYR A 754 8.09 2.00 -19.03
C TYR A 754 7.70 0.65 -19.64
N GLN A 755 6.40 0.43 -19.76
CA GLN A 755 5.83 -0.77 -20.38
C GLN A 755 5.78 -0.62 -21.90
N LEU A 756 6.76 -1.20 -22.60
CA LEU A 756 6.80 -1.27 -24.06
C LEU A 756 5.70 -2.20 -24.60
N HIS A 757 5.47 -3.33 -23.93
CA HIS A 757 4.50 -4.36 -24.29
C HIS A 757 3.82 -4.89 -23.01
N PRO A 758 2.61 -5.48 -23.04
CA PRO A 758 2.03 -6.15 -21.88
C PRO A 758 2.96 -7.14 -21.16
N GLN A 759 3.94 -7.72 -21.86
CA GLN A 759 4.95 -8.62 -21.27
C GLN A 759 6.34 -7.98 -21.10
N LEU A 760 6.59 -6.75 -21.58
CA LEU A 760 7.94 -6.17 -21.65
C LEU A 760 8.00 -4.78 -21.05
N PHE A 761 8.86 -4.65 -20.05
CA PHE A 761 9.12 -3.44 -19.29
C PHE A 761 10.60 -3.08 -19.44
N VAL A 762 10.90 -1.80 -19.64
CA VAL A 762 12.27 -1.27 -19.63
C VAL A 762 12.33 -0.17 -18.60
N GLY A 763 13.29 -0.26 -17.68
CA GLY A 763 13.47 0.72 -16.64
C GLY A 763 14.91 1.20 -16.51
N SER A 764 15.04 2.34 -15.84
CA SER A 764 16.34 2.90 -15.48
C SER A 764 16.31 3.39 -14.03
N HIS A 765 17.48 3.50 -13.43
CA HIS A 765 17.65 4.23 -12.18
C HIS A 765 18.96 5.00 -12.20
N LEU A 766 18.96 6.15 -11.54
CA LEU A 766 20.09 7.06 -11.36
C LEU A 766 20.09 7.53 -9.90
N ALA A 767 21.25 7.58 -9.27
CA ALA A 767 21.41 8.05 -7.90
C ALA A 767 22.74 8.79 -7.72
N LEU A 768 22.67 9.88 -6.97
CA LEU A 768 23.80 10.70 -6.52
C LEU A 768 23.69 10.86 -5.00
N ASP A 769 24.78 10.63 -4.28
CA ASP A 769 24.86 10.96 -2.86
C ASP A 769 26.26 11.42 -2.46
N ASN A 770 26.36 12.03 -1.27
CA ASN A 770 27.63 12.44 -0.66
C ASN A 770 27.89 11.79 0.72
N ALA A 771 27.33 10.61 0.96
CA ALA A 771 27.41 9.93 2.25
C ALA A 771 28.86 9.76 2.71
N ARG A 772 29.09 9.88 4.03
CA ARG A 772 30.33 9.39 4.67
C ARG A 772 31.62 9.99 4.07
N ASN A 773 31.54 11.24 3.60
CA ASN A 773 32.64 12.06 3.06
C ASN A 773 33.20 11.62 1.69
N TYR A 774 32.40 10.98 0.84
CA TYR A 774 32.72 10.75 -0.58
C TYR A 774 31.52 11.04 -1.46
N ARG A 775 31.74 11.40 -2.73
CA ARG A 775 30.67 11.52 -3.73
C ARG A 775 30.58 10.21 -4.51
N GLN A 776 29.37 9.67 -4.59
CA GLN A 776 29.06 8.44 -5.32
C GLN A 776 28.02 8.73 -6.39
N PHE A 777 28.22 8.17 -7.58
CA PHE A 777 27.22 8.09 -8.64
C PHE A 777 26.91 6.62 -8.92
N THR A 778 25.63 6.29 -8.97
CA THR A 778 25.14 4.95 -9.31
C THR A 778 24.11 5.10 -10.41
N GLY A 779 24.14 4.24 -11.42
CA GLY A 779 23.14 4.24 -12.48
C GLY A 779 23.00 2.87 -13.13
N GLY A 780 21.81 2.57 -13.64
CA GLY A 780 21.57 1.30 -14.29
C GLY A 780 20.37 1.30 -15.22
N LEU A 781 20.40 0.36 -16.15
CA LEU A 781 19.34 0.05 -17.10
C LEU A 781 18.94 -1.41 -16.92
N TYR A 782 17.64 -1.70 -17.01
CA TYR A 782 17.15 -3.07 -16.94
C TYR A 782 15.92 -3.28 -17.83
N MET A 783 15.71 -4.54 -18.18
CA MET A 783 14.58 -5.04 -18.93
C MET A 783 13.95 -6.16 -18.11
N ARG A 784 12.64 -6.12 -17.91
CA ARG A 784 11.86 -7.18 -17.26
C ARG A 784 10.87 -7.74 -18.27
N TYR A 785 10.91 -9.06 -18.44
CA TYR A 785 9.97 -9.82 -19.24
C TYR A 785 9.06 -10.63 -18.31
N ALA A 786 7.75 -10.42 -18.38
CA ALA A 786 6.74 -11.22 -17.69
C ALA A 786 6.23 -12.31 -18.63
N LEU A 787 6.23 -13.57 -18.20
CA LEU A 787 5.77 -14.70 -19.02
C LEU A 787 4.24 -14.61 -19.24
N GLN A 788 3.50 -14.22 -18.20
CA GLN A 788 2.09 -13.86 -18.30
C GLN A 788 1.93 -12.41 -18.79
N PRO A 789 0.98 -12.11 -19.71
CA PRO A 789 0.67 -10.73 -20.09
C PRO A 789 0.17 -9.91 -18.90
N TYR A 790 0.83 -8.78 -18.63
CA TYR A 790 0.45 -7.84 -17.60
C TYR A 790 -0.60 -6.85 -18.13
N GLY A 791 -1.86 -7.04 -17.73
CA GLY A 791 -2.98 -6.18 -18.09
C GLY A 791 -3.25 -5.05 -17.09
N GLY A 792 -2.79 -5.20 -15.85
CA GLY A 792 -2.88 -4.23 -14.78
C GLY A 792 -1.96 -3.02 -14.94
N ARG A 793 -1.62 -2.41 -13.80
CA ARG A 793 -1.05 -1.06 -13.75
C ARG A 793 0.38 -1.05 -13.27
N GLN A 794 1.20 -0.21 -13.89
CA GLN A 794 2.60 -0.05 -13.52
C GLN A 794 2.81 0.07 -12.01
N ALA A 795 3.83 -0.63 -11.50
CA ALA A 795 4.13 -0.70 -10.09
C ALA A 795 4.38 0.70 -9.51
N LEU A 796 3.86 0.94 -8.30
CA LEU A 796 4.01 2.19 -7.58
C LEU A 796 4.37 1.88 -6.11
N PRO A 797 5.58 2.23 -5.63
CA PRO A 797 6.70 2.81 -6.37
C PRO A 797 7.34 1.85 -7.39
N VAL A 798 8.21 2.40 -8.26
CA VAL A 798 9.02 1.60 -9.18
C VAL A 798 9.95 0.67 -8.40
N ALA A 799 10.01 -0.61 -8.80
CA ALA A 799 10.93 -1.60 -8.23
C ALA A 799 12.09 -1.87 -9.22
N PRO A 800 13.15 -1.04 -9.24
CA PRO A 800 14.26 -1.22 -10.16
C PRO A 800 15.03 -2.52 -9.87
N LEU A 801 15.49 -3.20 -10.91
CA LEU A 801 16.40 -4.34 -10.75
C LEU A 801 17.69 -3.88 -10.07
N LYS A 802 17.96 -4.46 -8.89
CA LYS A 802 19.18 -4.22 -8.11
C LYS A 802 20.07 -5.45 -8.16
N SER A 803 21.37 -5.24 -7.95
CA SER A 803 22.29 -6.34 -7.68
C SER A 803 22.05 -6.93 -6.28
N PRO A 804 22.29 -8.25 -6.06
CA PRO A 804 22.39 -8.82 -4.72
C PRO A 804 23.52 -8.21 -3.86
N TYR A 805 24.50 -7.54 -4.49
CA TYR A 805 25.59 -6.82 -3.83
C TYR A 805 25.37 -5.30 -3.77
N ALA A 806 24.15 -4.82 -4.06
CA ALA A 806 23.87 -3.39 -4.18
C ALA A 806 24.23 -2.59 -2.92
N PHE A 807 24.37 -1.28 -3.12
CA PHE A 807 25.08 -0.36 -2.24
C PHE A 807 24.12 0.68 -1.65
#